data_AF-A0AAW2M3F7-F1
#
_entry.id   AF-A0AAW2M3F7-F1
#
_cell.length_a   1.000
_cell.length_b   1.000
_cell.length_c   1.000
_cell.angle_alpha   90.00
_cell.angle_beta   90.00
_cell.angle_gamma   90.00
#
_symmetry.space_group_name_H-M   'P 1'
#
loop_
_entity.id
_entity.type
_entity.pdbx_description
1 polymer ?
#
loop_
_entity_poly.entity_id
_entity_poly.type
_entity_poly.pdbx_seq_one_letter_code
_entity_poly.pdbx_strand_id
1 'polypeptide(L)'
;MRLYESATEQNFLPFLLSSSAQSPSSPLSSSSSLTSYIPPLPSLRFPRKSSNYRGRLALIRASENDSKSSPNAGDSKTPNGTLPKSRRDILLEYVQNVQPEFMELFVKRAPQQVVDAMRQTVTNMIGTLPPQFFAVTVTTVAENLAQLMYSVLMTGYMFRNAQYRLELQQSLEQVALPEPQEQKDVPDYAPGTQKKVTGEVIRWNNISGPEKIDAVKYIELLEAEIDELNRQVARKSANGQNELLEYLKTLEPQNLKELTSTAGEDVVLAMNTFIKRLLAVSDPSQMKTSVTETSAPELAKLLYWLMVVGYSVRNIEVRFDMERVLGAPPKPAELPPAGRIKDKLSIDCNDEGLPFVVTKFNTRLSDFLKNPDAQACRGHIPSPLTWAEPGPGSNVALIQVNFFECGGVAVGSLFLHKVADGVTIGTFMKAWAAATRGSAETVSPDYTAQSFFPQNETMKRESHLFSAMRQYFKFGKTVMRRYVFDASAISALRAELSSKQGLKQRPSRVEVVSALLWKCFITASSNSSNNHPTSLVTHGVNMRRKAEPPFPEHSFGNFVWLVPASSTNDQTDADLENLFSKVRNTISKVDIDFVKRMQGDSGFPGYCKNLEESWKGFPENADYLAISSWCNFGLYSIDFGWGRPIWISKCDAGSEVDWPFINVLWLMDTRQGDGIEAWLTLDEHYIEAFDKIQELRDLASIDPSPLEIYSPASVVTKLVS
;
A
#
# COMPACT_ATOMS: atom_id res chain seq x y z
N MET A 1 -50.03 41.70 18.80
CA MET A 1 -48.82 42.44 19.26
C MET A 1 -47.63 41.59 18.83
N ARG A 2 -47.44 41.53 17.52
CA ARG A 2 -46.47 42.32 16.72
C ARG A 2 -45.07 41.71 16.85
N LEU A 3 -44.35 41.33 15.81
CA LEU A 3 -44.48 41.40 14.34
C LEU A 3 -43.24 40.59 13.88
N TYR A 4 -43.27 39.60 13.00
CA TYR A 4 -43.56 39.59 11.56
C TYR A 4 -43.76 38.09 11.19
N GLU A 5 -44.92 37.58 10.73
CA GLU A 5 -45.42 37.50 9.33
C GLU A 5 -44.33 37.16 8.28
N SER A 6 -44.42 36.15 7.40
CA SER A 6 -45.52 35.26 7.00
C SER A 6 -45.02 33.96 6.31
N ALA A 7 -45.89 32.94 6.30
CA ALA A 7 -45.89 31.68 5.55
C ALA A 7 -45.77 31.84 4.00
N THR A 8 -45.49 30.86 3.12
CA THR A 8 -45.53 29.37 3.13
C THR A 8 -44.77 28.84 1.90
N GLU A 9 -44.27 27.60 2.00
CA GLU A 9 -43.87 26.62 0.97
C GLU A 9 -42.74 26.89 -0.01
N GLN A 10 -41.80 25.92 -0.06
CA GLN A 10 -41.07 25.46 -1.24
C GLN A 10 -41.51 26.09 -2.55
N ASN A 11 -40.89 27.15 -2.90
CA ASN A 11 -40.24 27.18 -4.14
C ASN A 11 -39.06 26.19 -4.31
N PHE A 12 -37.92 26.71 -4.65
CA PHE A 12 -37.75 28.13 -4.80
C PHE A 12 -37.21 28.35 -6.20
N LEU A 13 -38.21 28.65 -7.06
CA LEU A 13 -38.24 29.43 -8.28
C LEU A 13 -39.59 30.18 -8.33
N PRO A 14 -39.67 31.44 -8.79
CA PRO A 14 -39.51 32.67 -8.00
C PRO A 14 -40.76 33.60 -8.01
N PHE A 15 -40.56 34.84 -7.52
CA PHE A 15 -41.50 35.90 -7.12
C PHE A 15 -42.59 36.40 -8.12
N LEU A 16 -43.80 36.56 -7.54
CA LEU A 16 -44.87 37.58 -7.66
C LEU A 16 -45.06 38.47 -8.92
N LEU A 17 -46.33 38.59 -9.37
CA LEU A 17 -47.20 39.76 -9.07
C LEU A 17 -48.68 39.55 -9.50
N SER A 18 -49.57 39.76 -8.52
CA SER A 18 -50.92 40.35 -8.52
C SER A 18 -52.03 40.04 -9.55
N SER A 19 -53.18 39.68 -8.96
CA SER A 19 -54.56 40.19 -9.20
C SER A 19 -55.56 39.44 -10.10
N SER A 20 -56.73 39.23 -9.49
CA SER A 20 -58.10 39.15 -10.01
C SER A 20 -58.55 38.02 -10.94
N ALA A 21 -59.25 37.06 -10.31
CA ALA A 21 -60.64 36.65 -10.54
C ALA A 21 -61.21 36.37 -11.95
N GLN A 22 -61.94 35.25 -11.99
CA GLN A 22 -63.06 34.82 -12.85
C GLN A 22 -62.79 33.74 -13.92
N SER A 23 -63.46 32.61 -13.67
CA SER A 23 -63.83 31.46 -14.51
C SER A 23 -64.77 31.81 -15.67
N PRO A 24 -65.28 30.83 -16.47
CA PRO A 24 -64.61 29.79 -17.26
C PRO A 24 -65.18 29.68 -18.70
N SER A 25 -64.47 29.05 -19.66
CA SER A 25 -65.10 28.40 -20.82
C SER A 25 -64.13 27.53 -21.64
N SER A 26 -64.59 26.34 -21.98
CA SER A 26 -64.10 25.36 -22.96
C SER A 26 -64.58 25.72 -24.40
N PRO A 27 -64.42 24.86 -25.44
CA PRO A 27 -63.27 24.14 -26.02
C PRO A 27 -63.18 24.37 -27.58
N LEU A 28 -62.32 23.63 -28.31
CA LEU A 28 -62.44 23.12 -29.72
C LEU A 28 -61.07 23.08 -30.45
N SER A 29 -60.62 21.88 -30.88
CA SER A 29 -60.61 21.32 -32.26
C SER A 29 -59.25 21.58 -32.96
N SER A 30 -58.67 20.77 -33.83
CA SER A 30 -59.08 19.64 -34.69
C SER A 30 -57.83 18.96 -35.31
N SER A 31 -57.93 17.66 -35.62
CA SER A 31 -57.46 16.90 -36.83
C SER A 31 -56.11 17.25 -37.52
N SER A 32 -55.30 16.33 -38.07
CA SER A 32 -55.66 15.18 -38.91
C SER A 32 -54.48 14.21 -39.13
N SER A 33 -54.88 13.01 -39.55
CA SER A 33 -54.19 11.74 -39.80
C SER A 33 -53.38 11.66 -41.12
N LEU A 34 -52.46 10.68 -41.23
CA LEU A 34 -52.49 9.65 -42.30
C LEU A 34 -51.43 8.52 -42.09
N THR A 35 -51.87 7.32 -42.44
CA THR A 35 -51.26 5.96 -42.38
C THR A 35 -50.40 5.66 -43.63
N SER A 36 -49.37 4.79 -43.64
CA SER A 36 -49.49 3.32 -43.86
C SER A 36 -48.11 2.60 -44.03
N TYR A 37 -48.15 1.27 -43.85
CA TYR A 37 -47.16 0.14 -43.74
C TYR A 37 -46.15 -0.10 -44.92
N ILE A 38 -44.84 -0.45 -44.73
CA ILE A 38 -44.05 -1.75 -44.50
C ILE A 38 -43.89 -2.68 -45.76
N PRO A 39 -42.83 -3.53 -46.06
CA PRO A 39 -41.45 -3.91 -45.53
C PRO A 39 -40.32 -4.05 -46.66
N PRO A 40 -39.23 -4.88 -46.59
CA PRO A 40 -38.20 -5.23 -45.57
C PRO A 40 -36.70 -5.00 -46.00
N LEU A 41 -35.80 -4.98 -45.00
CA LEU A 41 -34.34 -5.32 -44.90
C LEU A 41 -33.43 -5.39 -46.16
N PRO A 42 -32.16 -4.91 -46.06
CA PRO A 42 -31.08 -5.82 -45.61
C PRO A 42 -30.00 -5.21 -44.68
N SER A 43 -29.38 -6.14 -43.96
CA SER A 43 -28.11 -6.08 -43.23
C SER A 43 -27.02 -5.18 -43.84
N LEU A 44 -26.48 -4.26 -43.04
CA LEU A 44 -25.24 -3.54 -43.34
C LEU A 44 -24.36 -3.40 -42.08
N ARG A 45 -23.22 -4.11 -42.10
CA ARG A 45 -21.98 -3.77 -41.37
C ARG A 45 -21.55 -2.35 -41.72
N PHE A 46 -20.72 -1.71 -40.87
CA PHE A 46 -19.56 -0.84 -41.15
C PHE A 46 -19.27 0.05 -39.91
N PRO A 47 -18.11 0.72 -39.76
CA PRO A 47 -16.72 0.30 -39.97
C PRO A 47 -15.81 0.61 -38.75
N ARG A 48 -14.70 -0.12 -38.60
CA ARG A 48 -13.55 0.30 -37.76
C ARG A 48 -12.95 1.59 -38.36
N LYS A 49 -12.91 2.68 -37.58
CA LYS A 49 -12.03 3.83 -37.86
C LYS A 49 -10.98 3.91 -36.76
N SER A 50 -9.72 3.69 -37.14
CA SER A 50 -8.58 4.15 -36.36
C SER A 50 -8.48 5.67 -36.52
N SER A 51 -8.54 6.43 -35.43
CA SER A 51 -8.09 7.82 -35.44
C SER A 51 -6.97 8.00 -34.43
N ASN A 52 -5.80 8.38 -34.94
CA ASN A 52 -4.68 8.86 -34.15
C ASN A 52 -5.06 10.23 -33.56
N TYR A 53 -5.37 10.29 -32.27
CA TYR A 53 -5.51 11.56 -31.55
C TYR A 53 -4.45 11.67 -30.45
N ARG A 54 -3.58 12.67 -30.61
CA ARG A 54 -2.64 13.17 -29.60
C ARG A 54 -3.45 13.96 -28.55
N GLY A 55 -3.75 13.36 -27.40
CA GLY A 55 -4.29 14.06 -26.23
C GLY A 55 -3.22 14.89 -25.52
N ARG A 56 -3.49 16.18 -25.27
CA ARG A 56 -2.68 17.07 -24.41
C ARG A 56 -3.10 16.88 -22.95
N LEU A 57 -2.12 16.74 -22.04
CA LEU A 57 -2.31 16.55 -20.60
C LEU A 57 -2.15 17.86 -19.82
N ALA A 58 -2.98 18.05 -18.79
CA ALA A 58 -2.81 19.07 -17.76
C ALA A 58 -2.22 18.43 -16.50
N LEU A 59 -0.97 18.79 -16.17
CA LEU A 59 -0.29 18.42 -14.93
C LEU A 59 -0.53 19.54 -13.91
N ILE A 60 -1.31 19.29 -12.86
CA ILE A 60 -1.53 20.28 -11.80
C ILE A 60 -0.51 19.99 -10.68
N ARG A 61 0.50 20.85 -10.55
CA ARG A 61 1.38 20.91 -9.37
C ARG A 61 0.77 21.90 -8.37
N ALA A 62 0.44 21.44 -7.17
CA ALA A 62 0.09 22.34 -6.07
C ALA A 62 1.36 22.80 -5.36
N SER A 63 1.50 24.12 -5.15
CA SER A 63 2.45 24.74 -4.23
C SER A 63 1.71 25.37 -3.06
N GLU A 64 2.32 25.36 -1.88
CA GLU A 64 1.73 25.80 -0.61
C GLU A 64 1.30 27.28 -0.59
N ASN A 65 0.23 27.53 0.18
CA ASN A 65 -0.38 28.84 0.43
C ASN A 65 0.49 29.69 1.35
N ASP A 66 0.70 30.95 0.98
CA ASP A 66 0.98 32.04 1.93
C ASP A 66 0.10 33.26 1.61
N SER A 67 -0.56 33.77 2.64
CA SER A 67 -1.61 34.80 2.56
C SER A 67 -1.07 36.22 2.43
N LYS A 68 -1.62 37.04 1.49
CA LYS A 68 -2.02 38.47 1.69
C LYS A 68 -2.60 39.15 0.41
N SER A 69 -3.85 39.58 0.53
CA SER A 69 -4.62 40.71 -0.06
C SER A 69 -4.30 41.41 -1.41
N SER A 70 -5.36 41.41 -2.25
CA SER A 70 -5.96 42.50 -3.06
C SER A 70 -5.43 42.90 -4.46
N PRO A 71 -6.33 43.38 -5.36
CA PRO A 71 -6.31 43.05 -6.79
C PRO A 71 -5.89 44.21 -7.69
N ASN A 72 -5.26 43.91 -8.82
CA ASN A 72 -5.30 44.77 -10.00
C ASN A 72 -5.21 43.95 -11.28
N ALA A 73 -6.16 44.20 -12.17
CA ALA A 73 -6.22 43.66 -13.52
C ALA A 73 -5.25 44.43 -14.43
N GLY A 74 -4.47 43.70 -15.22
CA GLY A 74 -3.59 44.25 -16.24
C GLY A 74 -2.73 43.15 -16.87
N ASP A 75 -2.90 42.98 -18.19
CA ASP A 75 -2.19 42.09 -19.11
C ASP A 75 -0.85 41.50 -18.65
N SER A 76 -0.75 40.18 -18.63
CA SER A 76 0.55 39.51 -18.78
C SER A 76 0.43 38.19 -19.55
N LYS A 77 1.34 38.05 -20.51
CA LYS A 77 1.53 36.92 -21.40
C LYS A 77 1.60 35.61 -20.63
N THR A 78 0.93 34.59 -21.18
CA THR A 78 1.07 33.18 -20.79
C THR A 78 2.56 32.80 -20.70
N PRO A 79 3.03 32.18 -19.59
CA PRO A 79 4.36 31.60 -19.56
C PRO A 79 4.34 30.38 -20.49
N ASN A 80 5.26 30.35 -21.45
CA ASN A 80 5.52 29.20 -22.30
C ASN A 80 5.62 27.93 -21.44
N GLY A 81 4.69 26.99 -21.64
CA GLY A 81 4.77 25.66 -21.07
C GLY A 81 6.05 24.98 -21.55
N THR A 82 7.00 24.82 -20.64
CA THR A 82 8.23 24.07 -20.90
C THR A 82 7.83 22.61 -21.12
N LEU A 83 8.23 22.03 -22.27
CA LEU A 83 8.04 20.60 -22.55
C LEU A 83 8.60 19.76 -21.37
N PRO A 84 7.99 18.61 -21.01
CA PRO A 84 8.57 17.71 -20.03
C PRO A 84 9.98 17.30 -20.48
N LYS A 85 11.01 17.62 -19.67
CA LYS A 85 12.41 17.27 -19.97
C LYS A 85 12.54 15.74 -20.03
N SER A 86 13.25 15.21 -21.02
CA SER A 86 13.50 13.77 -21.13
C SER A 86 14.49 13.29 -20.04
N ARG A 87 14.55 11.98 -19.76
CA ARG A 87 15.52 11.38 -18.82
C ARG A 87 16.93 11.85 -19.14
N ARG A 88 17.24 11.81 -20.43
CA ARG A 88 18.49 12.27 -21.03
C ARG A 88 18.76 13.74 -20.71
N ASP A 89 17.79 14.62 -20.91
CA ASP A 89 17.98 16.06 -20.69
C ASP A 89 18.26 16.38 -19.21
N ILE A 90 17.55 15.72 -18.28
CA ILE A 90 17.73 15.92 -16.84
C ILE A 90 19.09 15.41 -16.38
N LEU A 91 19.49 14.22 -16.84
CA LEU A 91 20.80 13.66 -16.52
C LEU A 91 21.92 14.50 -17.11
N LEU A 92 21.78 14.98 -18.36
CA LEU A 92 22.74 15.86 -19.01
C LEU A 92 22.84 17.23 -18.31
N GLU A 93 21.72 17.84 -17.96
CA GLU A 93 21.68 19.09 -17.20
C GLU A 93 22.35 18.92 -15.84
N TYR A 94 22.11 17.81 -15.14
CA TYR A 94 22.75 17.52 -13.87
C TYR A 94 24.28 17.44 -14.03
N VAL A 95 24.80 16.61 -14.95
CA VAL A 95 26.25 16.44 -15.11
C VAL A 95 26.94 17.69 -15.68
N GLN A 96 26.21 18.55 -16.40
CA GLN A 96 26.72 19.84 -16.89
C GLN A 96 26.80 20.91 -15.80
N ASN A 97 25.93 20.84 -14.80
CA ASN A 97 25.84 21.87 -13.76
C ASN A 97 26.40 21.45 -12.40
N VAL A 98 26.62 20.15 -12.17
CA VAL A 98 27.18 19.66 -10.91
C VAL A 98 28.57 20.28 -10.69
N GLN A 99 28.77 20.86 -9.50
CA GLN A 99 30.02 21.50 -9.07
C GLN A 99 30.62 20.75 -7.85
N PRO A 100 31.93 20.89 -7.58
CA PRO A 100 32.61 20.22 -6.47
C PRO A 100 32.05 20.56 -5.08
N GLU A 101 31.47 21.75 -4.90
CA GLU A 101 30.91 22.25 -3.63
C GLU A 101 29.72 21.40 -3.15
N PHE A 102 29.09 20.63 -4.04
CA PHE A 102 28.04 19.67 -3.70
C PHE A 102 28.53 18.51 -2.81
N MET A 103 29.85 18.29 -2.72
CA MET A 103 30.41 17.26 -1.85
C MET A 103 30.10 17.50 -0.37
N GLU A 104 30.13 18.75 0.09
CA GLU A 104 29.80 19.07 1.49
C GLU A 104 28.33 18.86 1.81
N LEU A 105 27.46 19.19 0.84
CA LEU A 105 26.02 18.96 0.95
C LEU A 105 25.71 17.45 0.96
N PHE A 106 26.42 16.67 0.15
CA PHE A 106 26.29 15.22 0.11
C PHE A 106 26.70 14.59 1.45
N VAL A 107 27.86 14.98 2.01
CA VAL A 107 28.34 14.47 3.31
C VAL A 107 27.33 14.77 4.44
N LYS A 108 26.58 15.87 4.36
CA LYS A 108 25.54 16.21 5.34
C LYS A 108 24.24 15.41 5.19
N ARG A 109 23.92 14.93 3.98
CA ARG A 109 22.60 14.35 3.65
C ARG A 109 22.63 12.85 3.39
N ALA A 110 23.76 12.30 2.94
CA ALA A 110 23.89 10.89 2.63
C ALA A 110 24.09 10.06 3.90
N PRO A 111 23.67 8.78 3.92
CA PRO A 111 23.92 7.91 5.08
C PRO A 111 25.42 7.75 5.36
N GLN A 112 25.77 7.76 6.64
CA GLN A 112 27.16 7.78 7.09
C GLN A 112 27.95 6.56 6.58
N GLN A 113 27.31 5.39 6.53
CA GLN A 113 27.88 4.17 5.96
C GLN A 113 28.30 4.35 4.48
N VAL A 114 27.54 5.09 3.67
CA VAL A 114 27.91 5.35 2.27
C VAL A 114 29.12 6.29 2.21
N VAL A 115 29.11 7.34 3.02
CA VAL A 115 30.20 8.32 3.10
C VAL A 115 31.51 7.64 3.49
N ASP A 116 31.47 6.79 4.51
CA ASP A 116 32.65 6.07 5.00
C ASP A 116 33.13 5.02 3.99
N ALA A 117 32.22 4.34 3.29
CA ALA A 117 32.56 3.37 2.24
C ALA A 117 33.25 4.04 1.05
N MET A 118 32.79 5.22 0.65
CA MET A 118 33.41 6.03 -0.39
C MET A 118 34.81 6.49 0.03
N ARG A 119 34.97 7.00 1.26
CA ARG A 119 36.28 7.41 1.80
C ARG A 119 37.26 6.24 1.86
N GLN A 120 36.82 5.08 2.33
CA GLN A 120 37.66 3.89 2.43
C GLN A 120 38.07 3.37 1.04
N THR A 121 37.15 3.38 0.07
CA THR A 121 37.46 2.99 -1.32
C THR A 121 38.52 3.90 -1.93
N VAL A 122 38.39 5.22 -1.80
CA VAL A 122 39.37 6.19 -2.31
C VAL A 122 40.73 6.01 -1.61
N THR A 123 40.73 5.80 -0.30
CA THR A 123 41.95 5.55 0.49
C THR A 123 42.65 4.27 0.05
N ASN A 124 41.91 3.21 -0.23
CA ASN A 124 42.47 1.94 -0.72
C ASN A 124 43.05 2.05 -2.14
N MET A 125 42.47 2.90 -2.99
CA MET A 125 42.96 3.11 -4.36
C MET A 125 44.27 3.93 -4.42
N ILE A 126 44.42 4.92 -3.55
CA ILE A 126 45.57 5.86 -3.57
C ILE A 126 46.67 5.42 -2.58
N GLY A 127 46.30 4.67 -1.54
CA GLY A 127 47.20 4.25 -0.47
C GLY A 127 47.30 5.26 0.68
N THR A 128 48.00 4.87 1.74
CA THR A 128 48.14 5.62 3.00
C THR A 128 49.58 6.07 3.23
N LEU A 129 50.11 6.92 2.35
CA LEU A 129 51.41 7.54 2.57
C LEU A 129 51.26 8.87 3.34
N PRO A 130 51.98 9.08 4.47
CA PRO A 130 51.86 10.30 5.24
C PRO A 130 52.32 11.53 4.43
N PRO A 131 51.45 12.55 4.22
CA PRO A 131 51.77 13.70 3.37
C PRO A 131 52.88 14.58 3.96
N GLN A 132 53.14 14.46 5.27
CA GLN A 132 54.24 15.16 5.94
C GLN A 132 55.63 14.62 5.58
N PHE A 133 55.71 13.39 5.04
CA PHE A 133 56.98 12.73 4.71
C PHE A 133 57.11 12.41 3.22
N PHE A 134 56.00 12.37 2.47
CA PHE A 134 55.99 11.98 1.06
C PHE A 134 55.16 12.94 0.20
N ALA A 135 55.77 13.49 -0.85
CA ALA A 135 55.06 14.18 -1.92
C ALA A 135 54.81 13.18 -3.06
N VAL A 136 53.58 12.70 -3.17
CA VAL A 136 53.20 11.68 -4.16
C VAL A 136 52.53 12.35 -5.37
N THR A 137 53.17 12.26 -6.54
CA THR A 137 52.61 12.65 -7.83
C THR A 137 52.22 11.41 -8.62
N VAL A 138 51.05 11.46 -9.27
CA VAL A 138 50.52 10.38 -10.09
C VAL A 138 50.51 10.84 -11.53
N THR A 139 51.20 10.09 -12.39
CA THR A 139 51.30 10.38 -13.83
C THR A 139 50.60 9.29 -14.63
N THR A 140 49.67 9.67 -15.50
CA THR A 140 48.93 8.73 -16.34
C THR A 140 48.58 9.34 -17.69
N VAL A 141 48.35 8.50 -18.69
CA VAL A 141 47.74 8.93 -19.95
C VAL A 141 46.25 9.22 -19.77
N ALA A 142 45.73 10.17 -20.53
CA ALA A 142 44.34 10.61 -20.44
C ALA A 142 43.33 9.48 -20.70
N GLU A 143 43.64 8.53 -21.58
CA GLU A 143 42.81 7.35 -21.83
C GLU A 143 42.64 6.46 -20.58
N ASN A 144 43.74 6.16 -19.88
CA ASN A 144 43.70 5.37 -18.65
C ASN A 144 43.00 6.12 -17.52
N LEU A 145 43.19 7.44 -17.45
CA LEU A 145 42.47 8.29 -16.49
C LEU A 145 40.96 8.28 -16.78
N ALA A 146 40.54 8.38 -18.04
CA ALA A 146 39.14 8.32 -18.42
C ALA A 146 38.49 6.98 -18.02
N GLN A 147 39.20 5.87 -18.23
CA GLN A 147 38.74 4.53 -17.81
C GLN A 147 38.61 4.43 -16.28
N LEU A 148 39.58 4.95 -15.54
CA LEU A 148 39.51 5.02 -14.08
C LEU A 148 38.31 5.86 -13.61
N MET A 149 38.11 7.04 -14.21
CA MET A 149 36.99 7.93 -13.87
C MET A 149 35.64 7.26 -14.12
N TYR A 150 35.50 6.53 -15.23
CA TYR A 150 34.31 5.75 -15.53
C TYR A 150 34.08 4.63 -14.50
N SER A 151 35.13 3.88 -14.17
CA SER A 151 35.07 2.83 -13.15
C SER A 151 34.64 3.38 -11.78
N VAL A 152 35.14 4.55 -11.40
CA VAL A 152 34.83 5.21 -10.12
C VAL A 152 33.40 5.77 -10.11
N LEU A 153 32.92 6.35 -11.21
CA LEU A 153 31.51 6.74 -11.38
C LEU A 153 30.58 5.52 -11.26
N MET A 154 30.93 4.40 -11.89
CA MET A 154 30.17 3.16 -11.77
C MET A 154 30.22 2.57 -10.37
N THR A 155 31.32 2.76 -9.64
CA THR A 155 31.42 2.35 -8.23
C THR A 155 30.47 3.17 -7.35
N GLY A 156 30.36 4.48 -7.58
CA GLY A 156 29.36 5.33 -6.92
C GLY A 156 27.92 4.92 -7.23
N TYR A 157 27.64 4.61 -8.50
CA TYR A 157 26.34 4.07 -8.96
C TYR A 157 26.01 2.74 -8.27
N MET A 158 26.98 1.82 -8.22
CA MET A 158 26.89 0.53 -7.54
C MET A 158 26.59 0.70 -6.06
N PHE A 159 27.22 1.65 -5.37
CA PHE A 159 26.96 1.92 -3.95
C PHE A 159 25.51 2.30 -3.69
N ARG A 160 24.86 3.07 -4.56
CA ARG A 160 23.43 3.38 -4.40
C ARG A 160 22.57 2.12 -4.53
N ASN A 161 22.86 1.26 -5.51
CA ASN A 161 22.14 -0.01 -5.69
C ASN A 161 22.38 -0.99 -4.54
N ALA A 162 23.61 -1.11 -4.09
CA ALA A 162 23.99 -1.96 -2.97
C ALA A 162 23.35 -1.49 -1.68
N GLN A 163 23.35 -0.18 -1.42
CA GLN A 163 22.69 0.41 -0.27
C GLN A 163 21.18 0.13 -0.29
N TYR A 164 20.50 0.29 -1.43
CA TYR A 164 19.07 -0.05 -1.51
C TYR A 164 18.81 -1.52 -1.18
N ARG A 165 19.65 -2.44 -1.69
CA ARG A 165 19.53 -3.87 -1.40
C ARG A 165 19.86 -4.17 0.06
N LEU A 166 20.86 -3.53 0.63
CA LEU A 166 21.28 -3.70 2.03
C LEU A 166 20.24 -3.13 2.99
N GLU A 167 19.68 -1.93 2.75
CA GLU A 167 18.60 -1.37 3.57
C GLU A 167 17.36 -2.27 3.51
N LEU A 168 17.05 -2.83 2.33
CA LEU A 168 16.00 -3.82 2.18
C LEU A 168 16.34 -5.11 2.94
N GLN A 169 17.55 -5.63 2.83
CA GLN A 169 18.00 -6.84 3.52
C GLN A 169 18.05 -6.66 5.04
N GLN A 170 18.57 -5.55 5.55
CA GLN A 170 18.56 -5.21 6.98
C GLN A 170 17.14 -5.02 7.51
N SER A 171 16.23 -4.45 6.70
CA SER A 171 14.80 -4.42 7.05
C SER A 171 14.15 -5.81 7.06
N LEU A 172 14.78 -6.80 6.41
CA LEU A 172 14.38 -8.21 6.40
C LEU A 172 15.13 -9.07 7.43
N GLU A 173 16.33 -8.64 7.89
CA GLU A 173 17.19 -9.33 8.86
C GLU A 173 16.95 -8.87 10.30
N GLN A 174 16.60 -7.60 10.54
CA GLN A 174 16.00 -7.17 11.82
C GLN A 174 14.67 -7.87 12.13
N VAL A 175 14.17 -8.60 11.14
CA VAL A 175 12.95 -9.38 11.07
C VAL A 175 13.24 -10.89 11.13
N ALA A 176 14.46 -11.33 10.81
CA ALA A 176 14.91 -12.68 11.11
C ALA A 176 15.13 -12.75 12.62
N LEU A 177 14.59 -13.80 13.25
CA LEU A 177 14.77 -14.04 14.69
C LEU A 177 16.24 -13.77 15.09
N PRO A 178 16.51 -13.10 16.22
CA PRO A 178 17.82 -13.27 16.81
C PRO A 178 18.03 -14.78 16.97
N GLU A 179 19.19 -15.30 16.55
CA GLU A 179 19.64 -16.58 17.08
C GLU A 179 19.40 -16.56 18.58
N PRO A 180 18.81 -17.63 19.15
CA PRO A 180 18.16 -17.60 20.45
C PRO A 180 19.04 -16.84 21.43
N GLN A 181 18.57 -15.64 21.83
CA GLN A 181 19.07 -15.01 23.02
C GLN A 181 18.71 -15.99 24.13
N GLU A 182 19.72 -16.69 24.65
CA GLU A 182 19.63 -17.30 25.97
C GLU A 182 19.02 -16.25 26.89
N GLN A 183 17.86 -16.57 27.43
CA GLN A 183 17.18 -15.77 28.44
C GLN A 183 18.21 -15.36 29.49
N LYS A 184 18.44 -14.05 29.63
CA LYS A 184 19.12 -13.44 30.77
C LYS A 184 18.23 -13.47 32.02
N ASP A 185 17.60 -14.60 32.29
CA ASP A 185 17.02 -14.95 33.58
C ASP A 185 17.80 -16.14 34.14
N VAL A 186 19.11 -15.93 34.32
CA VAL A 186 19.97 -16.81 35.12
C VAL A 186 20.68 -15.89 36.10
N PRO A 187 20.71 -16.21 37.42
CA PRO A 187 21.39 -15.39 38.42
C PRO A 187 22.82 -15.09 37.97
N ASP A 188 23.25 -13.84 38.15
CA ASP A 188 24.56 -13.31 37.73
C ASP A 188 25.66 -14.38 37.78
N TYR A 189 26.07 -14.83 36.60
CA TYR A 189 27.20 -15.72 36.44
C TYR A 189 28.48 -14.94 36.77
N ALA A 190 29.07 -15.21 37.94
CA ALA A 190 30.36 -14.65 38.34
C ALA A 190 31.47 -15.72 38.15
N PRO A 191 32.44 -15.51 37.24
CA PRO A 191 33.53 -16.46 37.01
C PRO A 191 34.21 -16.88 38.32
N GLY A 192 34.35 -18.19 38.52
CA GLY A 192 34.97 -18.76 39.72
C GLY A 192 34.06 -18.95 40.96
N THR A 193 32.77 -18.61 40.92
CA THR A 193 31.83 -18.84 42.06
C THR A 193 31.17 -20.22 42.07
N GLN A 194 31.27 -21.00 40.99
CA GLN A 194 30.57 -22.29 40.82
C GLN A 194 31.36 -23.53 41.27
N LYS A 195 32.32 -23.39 42.19
CA LYS A 195 33.21 -24.49 42.65
C LYS A 195 32.57 -25.53 43.57
N LYS A 196 31.23 -25.60 43.64
CA LYS A 196 30.47 -26.54 44.49
C LYS A 196 29.62 -27.55 43.69
N VAL A 197 29.90 -27.72 42.40
CA VAL A 197 29.22 -28.72 41.56
C VAL A 197 30.05 -30.01 41.56
N THR A 198 29.42 -31.15 41.87
CA THR A 198 30.06 -32.48 41.86
C THR A 198 29.30 -33.40 40.92
N GLY A 199 29.98 -33.99 39.93
CA GLY A 199 29.38 -34.91 38.96
C GLY A 199 30.26 -35.12 37.71
N GLU A 200 29.86 -36.07 36.85
CA GLU A 200 30.48 -36.29 35.54
C GLU A 200 29.58 -35.72 34.43
N VAL A 201 30.16 -34.97 33.49
CA VAL A 201 29.49 -34.47 32.28
C VAL A 201 29.95 -35.31 31.09
N ILE A 202 29.00 -35.73 30.26
CA ILE A 202 29.31 -36.42 29.00
C ILE A 202 29.34 -35.38 27.89
N ARG A 203 30.54 -35.08 27.39
CA ARG A 203 30.75 -34.18 26.24
C ARG A 203 30.92 -35.02 24.98
N TRP A 204 30.26 -34.64 23.89
CA TRP A 204 30.47 -35.28 22.60
C TRP A 204 31.64 -34.66 21.85
N ASN A 205 32.67 -35.46 21.54
CA ASN A 205 33.79 -35.08 20.68
C ASN A 205 33.54 -35.63 19.27
N ASN A 206 33.66 -34.76 18.25
CA ASN A 206 33.39 -35.11 16.85
C ASN A 206 34.36 -36.16 16.25
N ILE A 207 35.46 -36.48 16.94
CA ILE A 207 36.47 -37.45 16.48
C ILE A 207 36.44 -38.73 17.33
N SER A 208 36.32 -38.61 18.65
CA SER A 208 36.41 -39.72 19.61
C SER A 208 35.07 -40.18 20.22
N GLY A 209 33.97 -39.47 19.95
CA GLY A 209 32.63 -39.79 20.48
C GLY A 209 32.40 -39.24 21.90
N PRO A 210 31.51 -39.86 22.70
CA PRO A 210 31.16 -39.36 24.04
C PRO A 210 32.32 -39.56 25.03
N GLU A 211 32.84 -38.45 25.55
CA GLU A 211 33.89 -38.40 26.57
C GLU A 211 33.30 -37.96 27.91
N LYS A 212 33.67 -38.66 28.99
CA LYS A 212 33.31 -38.28 30.35
C LYS A 212 34.35 -37.32 30.92
N ILE A 213 33.90 -36.17 31.39
CA ILE A 213 34.75 -35.17 32.04
C ILE A 213 34.15 -34.77 33.38
N ASP A 214 35.02 -34.51 34.35
CA ASP A 214 34.60 -33.97 35.64
C ASP A 214 33.91 -32.61 35.44
N ALA A 215 32.76 -32.41 36.10
CA ALA A 215 31.93 -31.22 35.92
C ALA A 215 32.69 -29.93 36.25
N VAL A 216 33.57 -29.93 37.26
CA VAL A 216 34.37 -28.74 37.62
C VAL A 216 35.35 -28.42 36.50
N LYS A 217 36.04 -29.44 35.99
CA LYS A 217 36.99 -29.30 34.88
C LYS A 217 36.31 -28.85 33.57
N TYR A 218 35.06 -29.26 33.35
CA TYR A 218 34.28 -28.85 32.18
C TYR A 218 33.86 -27.38 32.27
N ILE A 219 33.47 -26.91 33.46
CA ILE A 219 33.14 -25.49 33.70
C ILE A 219 34.38 -24.62 33.44
N GLU A 220 35.56 -25.01 33.93
CA GLU A 220 36.81 -24.27 33.69
C GLU A 220 37.16 -24.18 32.19
N LEU A 221 36.87 -25.22 31.41
CA LEU A 221 37.07 -25.21 29.96
C LEU A 221 36.10 -24.25 29.25
N LEU A 222 34.82 -24.24 29.65
CA LEU A 222 33.82 -23.35 29.09
C LEU A 222 34.13 -21.88 29.43
N GLU A 223 34.58 -21.60 30.66
CA GLU A 223 35.03 -20.27 31.08
C GLU A 223 36.16 -19.74 30.17
N ALA A 224 37.16 -20.58 29.89
CA ALA A 224 38.26 -20.21 29.00
C ALA A 224 37.83 -20.00 27.54
N GLU A 225 36.87 -20.78 27.05
CA GLU A 225 36.33 -20.66 25.69
C GLU A 225 35.48 -19.39 25.52
N ILE A 226 34.65 -19.07 26.52
CA ILE A 226 33.87 -17.83 26.56
C ILE A 226 34.80 -16.60 26.56
N ASP A 227 35.88 -16.63 27.34
CA ASP A 227 36.85 -15.53 27.37
C ASP A 227 37.55 -15.31 26.02
N GLU A 228 37.94 -16.37 25.32
CA GLU A 228 38.55 -16.23 23.99
C GLU A 228 37.52 -15.76 22.93
N LEU A 229 36.28 -16.26 22.99
CA LEU A 229 35.19 -15.78 22.12
C LEU A 229 34.89 -14.30 22.36
N ASN A 230 34.81 -13.86 23.61
CA ASN A 230 34.65 -12.45 23.96
C ASN A 230 35.82 -11.61 23.44
N ARG A 231 37.05 -12.13 23.49
CA ARG A 231 38.22 -11.46 22.92
C ARG A 231 38.16 -11.38 21.39
N GLN A 232 37.57 -12.36 20.72
CA GLN A 232 37.33 -12.35 19.27
C GLN A 232 36.21 -11.36 18.88
N VAL A 233 35.12 -11.28 19.65
CA VAL A 233 34.04 -10.31 19.46
C VAL A 233 34.54 -8.89 19.71
N ALA A 234 35.34 -8.66 20.75
CA ALA A 234 35.97 -7.38 21.03
C ALA A 234 36.93 -6.95 19.89
N ARG A 235 37.67 -7.90 19.30
CA ARG A 235 38.51 -7.65 18.11
C ARG A 235 37.69 -7.31 16.85
N LYS A 236 36.50 -7.90 16.67
CA LYS A 236 35.56 -7.54 15.59
C LYS A 236 34.95 -6.15 15.77
N SER A 237 34.59 -5.79 17.01
CA SER A 237 34.00 -4.47 17.32
C SER A 237 35.03 -3.33 17.28
N ALA A 238 36.32 -3.61 17.55
CA ALA A 238 37.39 -2.61 17.49
C ALA A 238 37.87 -2.26 16.07
N ASN A 239 37.55 -3.08 15.07
CA ASN A 239 37.84 -2.81 13.66
C ASN A 239 36.58 -2.24 13.02
N GLY A 240 36.46 -0.91 12.91
CA GLY A 240 35.32 -0.21 12.30
C GLY A 240 35.11 -0.55 10.82
N GLN A 241 34.66 -1.76 10.53
CA GLN A 241 34.39 -2.23 9.17
C GLN A 241 33.01 -1.75 8.76
N ASN A 242 32.97 -1.13 7.59
CA ASN A 242 31.77 -0.58 7.02
C ASN A 242 30.84 -1.70 6.50
N GLU A 243 29.64 -1.82 7.07
CA GLU A 243 28.63 -2.85 6.72
C GLU A 243 28.33 -2.93 5.22
N LEU A 244 28.29 -1.77 4.53
CA LEU A 244 28.06 -1.72 3.08
C LEU A 244 29.21 -2.35 2.29
N LEU A 245 30.45 -2.14 2.73
CA LEU A 245 31.62 -2.75 2.11
C LEU A 245 31.72 -4.24 2.43
N GLU A 246 31.25 -4.68 3.61
CA GLU A 246 31.17 -6.10 3.95
C GLU A 246 30.13 -6.81 3.08
N TYR A 247 28.92 -6.25 2.96
CA TYR A 247 27.90 -6.75 2.06
C TYR A 247 28.40 -6.86 0.61
N LEU A 248 29.12 -5.85 0.12
CA LEU A 248 29.70 -5.92 -1.23
C LEU A 248 30.75 -7.03 -1.39
N LYS A 249 31.49 -7.37 -0.32
CA LYS A 249 32.47 -8.47 -0.33
C LYS A 249 31.81 -9.85 -0.27
N THR A 250 30.61 -9.96 0.28
CA THR A 250 29.87 -11.23 0.36
C THR A 250 29.11 -11.58 -0.91
N LEU A 251 28.94 -10.64 -1.85
CA LEU A 251 28.22 -10.88 -3.09
C LEU A 251 29.03 -11.73 -4.08
N GLU A 252 28.38 -12.73 -4.68
CA GLU A 252 28.93 -13.48 -5.79
C GLU A 252 29.23 -12.58 -7.01
N PRO A 253 30.22 -12.91 -7.86
CA PRO A 253 30.61 -12.08 -9.01
C PRO A 253 29.47 -11.75 -9.99
N GLN A 254 28.49 -12.65 -10.13
CA GLN A 254 27.30 -12.41 -10.97
C GLN A 254 26.40 -11.32 -10.37
N ASN A 255 26.13 -11.37 -9.07
CA ASN A 255 25.31 -10.39 -8.36
C ASN A 255 26.01 -9.02 -8.27
N LEU A 256 27.33 -9.00 -8.17
CA LEU A 256 28.11 -7.76 -8.24
C LEU A 256 28.00 -7.11 -9.63
N LYS A 257 28.02 -7.93 -10.69
CA LYS A 257 27.83 -7.46 -12.07
C LYS A 257 26.43 -6.89 -12.28
N GLU A 258 25.40 -7.48 -11.69
CA GLU A 258 24.03 -6.95 -11.75
C GLU A 258 23.89 -5.53 -11.19
N LEU A 259 24.61 -5.20 -10.12
CA LEU A 259 24.55 -3.87 -9.50
C LEU A 259 25.04 -2.74 -10.43
N THR A 260 25.78 -3.09 -11.49
CA THR A 260 26.33 -2.17 -12.48
C THR A 260 25.67 -2.32 -13.84
N SER A 261 25.18 -3.53 -14.19
CA SER A 261 24.55 -3.80 -15.49
C SER A 261 23.16 -3.22 -15.65
N THR A 262 22.54 -2.69 -14.59
CA THR A 262 21.24 -2.00 -14.65
C THR A 262 21.31 -0.56 -15.15
N ALA A 263 22.51 -0.02 -15.41
CA ALA A 263 22.67 1.35 -15.88
C ALA A 263 22.05 1.53 -17.28
N GLY A 264 21.05 2.40 -17.40
CA GLY A 264 20.44 2.70 -18.69
C GLY A 264 21.39 3.42 -19.66
N GLU A 265 21.09 3.36 -20.96
CA GLU A 265 21.88 4.03 -22.00
C GLU A 265 22.05 5.54 -21.75
N ASP A 266 21.03 6.19 -21.21
CA ASP A 266 21.07 7.62 -20.84
C ASP A 266 22.03 7.91 -19.69
N VAL A 267 22.16 6.98 -18.73
CA VAL A 267 23.12 7.09 -17.61
C VAL A 267 24.54 6.95 -18.12
N VAL A 268 24.79 5.95 -18.96
CA VAL A 268 26.11 5.72 -19.57
C VAL A 268 26.54 6.94 -20.38
N LEU A 269 25.61 7.52 -21.15
CA LEU A 269 25.86 8.75 -21.90
C LEU A 269 26.17 9.94 -20.99
N ALA A 270 25.41 10.14 -19.91
CA ALA A 270 25.62 11.24 -18.97
C ALA A 270 26.99 11.13 -18.28
N MET A 271 27.36 9.93 -17.83
CA MET A 271 28.68 9.66 -17.24
C MET A 271 29.81 9.95 -18.23
N ASN A 272 29.69 9.47 -19.47
CA ASN A 272 30.69 9.77 -20.52
C ASN A 272 30.78 11.26 -20.85
N THR A 273 29.66 11.97 -20.81
CA THR A 273 29.63 13.42 -21.02
C THR A 273 30.30 14.17 -19.88
N PHE A 274 30.12 13.71 -18.64
CA PHE A 274 30.79 14.25 -17.48
C PHE A 274 32.32 14.07 -17.55
N ILE A 275 32.77 12.86 -17.91
CA ILE A 275 34.21 12.56 -18.06
C ILE A 275 34.83 13.46 -19.15
N LYS A 276 34.18 13.62 -20.30
CA LYS A 276 34.64 14.51 -21.37
C LYS A 276 34.75 15.96 -20.91
N ARG A 277 33.78 16.45 -20.14
CA ARG A 277 33.80 17.81 -19.55
C ARG A 277 35.01 17.98 -18.63
N LEU A 278 35.30 17.00 -17.78
CA LEU A 278 36.40 17.07 -16.82
C LEU A 278 37.78 16.96 -17.46
N LEU A 279 37.93 16.17 -18.53
CA LEU A 279 39.20 16.05 -19.25
C LEU A 279 39.45 17.21 -20.22
N ALA A 280 38.45 18.07 -20.47
CA ALA A 280 38.52 19.19 -21.42
C ALA A 280 38.96 18.78 -22.85
N VAL A 281 38.68 17.54 -23.26
CA VAL A 281 39.11 17.00 -24.57
C VAL A 281 37.97 17.09 -25.58
N SER A 282 38.20 17.83 -26.67
CA SER A 282 37.26 17.94 -27.80
C SER A 282 37.45 16.84 -28.87
N ASP A 283 38.60 16.18 -28.93
CA ASP A 283 38.96 15.18 -29.96
C ASP A 283 39.48 13.85 -29.36
N PRO A 284 38.82 12.70 -29.60
CA PRO A 284 39.22 11.39 -29.08
C PRO A 284 40.64 10.94 -29.47
N SER A 285 41.18 11.45 -30.59
CA SER A 285 42.50 11.07 -31.08
C SER A 285 43.64 11.64 -30.21
N GLN A 286 43.38 12.73 -29.46
CA GLN A 286 44.35 13.38 -28.57
C GLN A 286 44.44 12.73 -27.18
N MET A 287 43.53 11.82 -26.83
CA MET A 287 43.55 11.12 -25.52
C MET A 287 44.70 10.13 -25.37
N LYS A 288 45.26 9.64 -26.49
CA LYS A 288 46.33 8.63 -26.49
C LYS A 288 47.72 9.21 -26.19
N THR A 289 47.89 10.53 -26.32
CA THR A 289 49.20 11.20 -26.24
C THR A 289 49.30 12.23 -25.11
N SER A 290 48.17 12.66 -24.52
CA SER A 290 48.16 13.59 -23.40
C SER A 290 48.49 12.88 -22.08
N VAL A 291 49.56 13.33 -21.41
CA VAL A 291 50.00 12.86 -20.10
C VAL A 291 49.52 13.87 -19.05
N THR A 292 48.77 13.39 -18.06
CA THR A 292 48.27 14.19 -16.93
C THR A 292 49.07 13.86 -15.68
N GLU A 293 49.54 14.88 -14.97
CA GLU A 293 50.19 14.77 -13.66
C GLU A 293 49.31 15.45 -12.60
N THR A 294 49.06 14.78 -11.48
CA THR A 294 48.25 15.33 -10.40
C THR A 294 48.75 14.83 -9.04
N SER A 295 48.55 15.62 -7.98
CA SER A 295 48.94 15.20 -6.64
C SER A 295 47.97 14.15 -6.07
N ALA A 296 48.47 13.23 -5.24
CA ALA A 296 47.61 12.22 -4.60
C ALA A 296 46.39 12.81 -3.84
N PRO A 297 46.50 13.93 -3.09
CA PRO A 297 45.34 14.56 -2.42
C PRO A 297 44.32 15.15 -3.39
N GLU A 298 44.75 15.72 -4.51
CA GLU A 298 43.84 16.26 -5.54
C GLU A 298 43.13 15.14 -6.29
N LEU A 299 43.85 14.06 -6.60
CA LEU A 299 43.27 12.85 -7.17
C LEU A 299 42.22 12.26 -6.22
N ALA A 300 42.51 12.19 -4.92
CA ALA A 300 41.56 11.68 -3.92
C ALA A 300 40.25 12.48 -3.90
N LYS A 301 40.34 13.81 -3.94
CA LYS A 301 39.17 14.69 -4.01
C LYS A 301 38.37 14.46 -5.30
N LEU A 302 39.06 14.33 -6.43
CA LEU A 302 38.43 14.05 -7.72
C LEU A 302 37.72 12.68 -7.74
N LEU A 303 38.39 11.62 -7.28
CA LEU A 303 37.80 10.27 -7.21
C LEU A 303 36.58 10.24 -6.29
N TYR A 304 36.67 10.88 -5.12
CA TYR A 304 35.54 10.98 -4.21
C TYR A 304 34.36 11.73 -4.86
N TRP A 305 34.63 12.85 -5.54
CA TRP A 305 33.60 13.59 -6.26
C TRP A 305 32.94 12.76 -7.36
N LEU A 306 33.73 12.00 -8.13
CA LEU A 306 33.22 11.07 -9.15
C LEU A 306 32.29 10.01 -8.55
N MET A 307 32.62 9.45 -7.38
CA MET A 307 31.71 8.51 -6.68
C MET A 307 30.39 9.18 -6.28
N VAL A 308 30.44 10.41 -5.76
CA VAL A 308 29.24 11.18 -5.38
C VAL A 308 28.35 11.47 -6.59
N VAL A 309 28.95 11.83 -7.73
CA VAL A 309 28.22 12.06 -8.99
C VAL A 309 27.58 10.77 -9.47
N GLY A 310 28.31 9.64 -9.47
CA GLY A 310 27.78 8.34 -9.86
C GLY A 310 26.59 7.89 -9.01
N TYR A 311 26.69 8.07 -7.69
CA TYR A 311 25.62 7.81 -6.74
C TYR A 311 24.38 8.68 -7.00
N SER A 312 24.59 9.96 -7.26
CA SER A 312 23.52 10.92 -7.54
C SER A 312 22.82 10.64 -8.88
N VAL A 313 23.58 10.26 -9.91
CA VAL A 313 23.05 9.85 -11.20
C VAL A 313 22.11 8.66 -11.07
N ARG A 314 22.46 7.64 -10.26
CA ARG A 314 21.54 6.53 -9.97
C ARG A 314 20.28 7.01 -9.27
N ASN A 315 20.42 7.88 -8.27
CA ASN A 315 19.27 8.41 -7.53
C ASN A 315 18.32 9.20 -8.44
N ILE A 316 18.86 9.97 -9.39
CA ILE A 316 18.07 10.70 -10.41
C ILE A 316 17.44 9.73 -11.41
N GLU A 317 18.15 8.69 -11.86
CA GLU A 317 17.62 7.68 -12.77
C GLU A 317 16.43 6.93 -12.14
N VAL A 318 16.59 6.41 -10.91
CA VAL A 318 15.51 5.72 -10.19
C VAL A 318 14.32 6.65 -9.98
N ARG A 319 14.57 7.89 -9.55
CA ARG A 319 13.53 8.88 -9.37
C ARG A 319 12.81 9.21 -10.67
N PHE A 320 13.53 9.42 -11.76
CA PHE A 320 12.93 9.72 -13.06
C PHE A 320 12.15 8.51 -13.58
N ASP A 321 12.70 7.31 -13.48
CA ASP A 321 12.00 6.10 -13.88
C ASP A 321 10.75 5.89 -13.01
N MET A 322 10.80 6.13 -11.71
CA MET A 322 9.61 6.16 -10.85
C MET A 322 8.62 7.25 -11.25
N GLU A 323 9.05 8.49 -11.47
CA GLU A 323 8.19 9.61 -11.90
C GLU A 323 7.61 9.39 -13.31
N ARG A 324 8.30 8.67 -14.20
CA ARG A 324 7.82 8.27 -15.53
C ARG A 324 6.87 7.08 -15.46
N VAL A 325 7.20 6.08 -14.65
CA VAL A 325 6.43 4.84 -14.49
C VAL A 325 5.12 5.11 -13.76
N LEU A 326 5.16 5.99 -12.76
CA LEU A 326 3.99 6.41 -12.00
C LEU A 326 3.29 7.59 -12.69
N GLY A 327 4.02 8.55 -13.25
CA GLY A 327 3.48 9.76 -13.87
C GLY A 327 3.07 9.65 -15.34
N ALA A 328 3.35 8.53 -16.01
CA ALA A 328 2.59 8.18 -17.21
C ALA A 328 1.22 7.66 -16.73
N PRO A 329 0.08 8.26 -17.15
CA PRO A 329 -1.21 7.65 -16.85
C PRO A 329 -1.15 6.20 -17.34
N PRO A 330 -1.65 5.23 -16.55
CA PRO A 330 -1.66 3.84 -16.99
C PRO A 330 -2.21 3.82 -18.40
N LYS A 331 -1.44 3.33 -19.39
CA LYS A 331 -1.90 3.23 -20.77
C LYS A 331 -3.11 2.30 -20.72
N PRO A 332 -4.34 2.83 -20.74
CA PRO A 332 -5.50 2.02 -20.46
C PRO A 332 -5.76 1.30 -21.75
N ALA A 333 -5.44 0.03 -21.82
CA ALA A 333 -6.30 -0.84 -22.60
C ALA A 333 -7.67 -0.77 -21.91
N GLU A 334 -8.55 0.12 -22.39
CA GLU A 334 -10.01 0.06 -22.19
C GLU A 334 -10.45 -0.20 -20.73
N LEU A 335 -10.11 0.72 -19.82
CA LEU A 335 -10.46 0.64 -18.39
C LEU A 335 -11.47 1.76 -18.02
N PRO A 336 -12.74 1.46 -17.63
CA PRO A 336 -13.76 2.42 -17.16
C PRO A 336 -13.33 3.39 -16.05
N PRO A 337 -12.33 3.09 -15.19
CA PRO A 337 -11.81 4.06 -14.24
C PRO A 337 -11.33 5.39 -14.84
N ALA A 338 -11.02 5.43 -16.15
CA ALA A 338 -10.65 6.65 -16.86
C ALA A 338 -11.84 7.50 -17.34
N GLY A 339 -13.08 7.00 -17.20
CA GLY A 339 -14.30 7.71 -17.59
C GLY A 339 -14.80 8.71 -16.55
N ARG A 340 -15.96 9.30 -16.83
CA ARG A 340 -16.69 10.20 -15.94
C ARG A 340 -18.06 9.66 -15.59
N ILE A 341 -18.56 10.01 -14.43
CA ILE A 341 -19.97 9.75 -14.11
C ILE A 341 -20.82 10.55 -15.11
N LYS A 342 -21.66 9.86 -15.88
CA LYS A 342 -22.58 10.53 -16.81
C LYS A 342 -23.90 10.85 -16.11
N ASP A 343 -24.44 9.85 -15.44
CA ASP A 343 -25.68 9.91 -14.70
C ASP A 343 -25.67 8.89 -13.56
N LYS A 344 -26.84 8.59 -12.99
CA LYS A 344 -26.96 7.68 -11.85
C LYS A 344 -26.65 6.23 -12.20
N LEU A 345 -26.65 5.81 -13.46
CA LEU A 345 -26.52 4.40 -13.83
C LEU A 345 -25.40 4.16 -14.85
N SER A 346 -24.87 5.20 -15.46
CA SER A 346 -23.88 5.08 -16.53
C SER A 346 -22.61 5.92 -16.31
N ILE A 347 -21.53 5.42 -16.91
CA ILE A 347 -20.21 6.05 -16.99
C ILE A 347 -20.00 6.44 -18.45
N ASP A 348 -19.59 7.68 -18.68
CA ASP A 348 -19.11 8.12 -19.99
C ASP A 348 -17.63 7.73 -20.14
N CYS A 349 -17.35 6.77 -21.01
CA CYS A 349 -15.99 6.34 -21.35
C CYS A 349 -15.40 7.31 -22.37
N ASN A 350 -15.16 8.55 -21.94
CA ASN A 350 -14.71 9.66 -22.77
C ASN A 350 -13.18 9.78 -22.89
N ASP A 351 -12.44 8.81 -22.34
CA ASP A 351 -10.97 8.75 -22.35
C ASP A 351 -10.26 10.02 -21.86
N GLU A 352 -10.90 10.82 -21.01
CA GLU A 352 -10.26 11.99 -20.40
C GLU A 352 -9.15 11.64 -19.40
N GLY A 353 -9.02 10.34 -19.07
CA GLY A 353 -8.00 9.83 -18.17
C GLY A 353 -8.39 9.97 -16.71
N LEU A 354 -7.59 9.32 -15.85
CA LEU A 354 -7.76 9.36 -14.40
C LEU A 354 -6.91 10.48 -13.78
N PRO A 355 -7.41 11.21 -12.78
CA PRO A 355 -6.59 12.12 -11.98
C PRO A 355 -5.44 11.40 -11.31
N PHE A 356 -4.24 11.89 -11.58
CA PHE A 356 -2.99 11.36 -11.05
C PHE A 356 -2.24 12.47 -10.32
N VAL A 357 -2.12 12.33 -9.00
CA VAL A 357 -1.50 13.33 -8.12
C VAL A 357 -0.14 12.84 -7.64
N VAL A 358 0.86 13.71 -7.64
CA VAL A 358 2.19 13.41 -7.08
C VAL A 358 2.48 14.38 -5.95
N THR A 359 2.82 13.84 -4.79
CA THR A 359 3.12 14.59 -3.57
C THR A 359 4.51 14.23 -3.04
N LYS A 360 5.08 15.11 -2.22
CA LYS A 360 6.34 14.88 -1.49
C LYS A 360 6.09 15.11 -0.01
N PHE A 361 6.60 14.20 0.81
CA PHE A 361 6.54 14.28 2.27
C PHE A 361 7.95 14.50 2.82
N ASN A 362 8.10 15.49 3.70
CA ASN A 362 9.37 15.84 4.35
C ASN A 362 9.66 14.93 5.56
N THR A 363 9.30 13.65 5.46
CA THR A 363 9.50 12.62 6.48
C THR A 363 10.07 11.36 5.83
N ARG A 364 10.72 10.50 6.63
CA ARG A 364 11.13 9.18 6.17
C ARG A 364 9.97 8.20 6.29
N LEU A 365 9.80 7.33 5.31
CA LEU A 365 8.77 6.28 5.34
C LEU A 365 8.95 5.37 6.57
N SER A 366 10.18 5.06 6.96
CA SER A 366 10.47 4.27 8.16
C SER A 366 9.93 4.91 9.44
N ASP A 367 9.98 6.24 9.55
CA ASP A 367 9.53 6.94 10.74
C ASP A 367 7.99 6.99 10.81
N PHE A 368 7.34 7.11 9.66
CA PHE A 368 5.90 6.94 9.53
C PHE A 368 5.45 5.52 9.92
N LEU A 369 6.16 4.49 9.46
CA LEU A 369 5.79 3.09 9.71
C LEU A 369 6.14 2.60 11.13
N LYS A 370 7.01 3.27 11.88
CA LYS A 370 7.24 2.92 13.30
C LYS A 370 5.97 3.08 14.12
N ASN A 371 5.27 4.19 13.94
CA ASN A 371 4.01 4.48 14.62
C ASN A 371 3.01 4.99 13.59
N PRO A 372 2.37 4.09 12.81
CA PRO A 372 1.47 4.50 11.75
C PRO A 372 0.23 5.16 12.32
N ASP A 373 0.02 6.42 11.97
CA ASP A 373 -1.18 7.17 12.32
C ASP A 373 -2.24 7.01 11.21
N ALA A 374 -3.39 6.43 11.60
CA ALA A 374 -4.54 6.25 10.73
C ALA A 374 -5.09 7.58 10.16
N GLN A 375 -4.97 8.69 10.89
CA GLN A 375 -5.39 10.00 10.41
C GLN A 375 -4.38 10.55 9.40
N ALA A 376 -3.07 10.45 9.66
CA ALA A 376 -2.03 10.84 8.73
C ALA A 376 -2.12 10.09 7.37
N CYS A 377 -2.62 8.85 7.35
CA CYS A 377 -2.92 8.12 6.11
C CYS A 377 -3.86 8.88 5.15
N ARG A 378 -4.74 9.78 5.66
CA ARG A 378 -5.61 10.61 4.83
C ARG A 378 -4.83 11.55 3.91
N GLY A 379 -3.62 11.96 4.31
CA GLY A 379 -2.73 12.77 3.48
C GLY A 379 -2.19 12.02 2.26
N HIS A 380 -2.30 10.69 2.23
CA HIS A 380 -1.77 9.85 1.16
C HIS A 380 -2.77 9.56 0.03
N ILE A 381 -4.00 10.08 0.12
CA ILE A 381 -5.05 9.97 -0.91
C ILE A 381 -5.39 11.35 -1.51
N PRO A 382 -5.84 11.40 -2.78
CA PRO A 382 -5.99 12.67 -3.53
C PRO A 382 -7.21 13.50 -3.15
N SER A 383 -8.14 12.94 -2.38
CA SER A 383 -9.35 13.63 -1.94
C SER A 383 -9.81 13.04 -0.61
N PRO A 384 -10.45 13.85 0.26
CA PRO A 384 -11.16 13.34 1.43
C PRO A 384 -12.24 12.33 1.04
N LEU A 385 -12.45 11.34 1.91
CA LEU A 385 -13.53 10.37 1.78
C LEU A 385 -14.86 11.03 2.18
N THR A 386 -15.93 10.78 1.43
CA THR A 386 -17.26 11.35 1.69
C THR A 386 -18.36 10.34 1.37
N TRP A 387 -19.48 10.46 2.09
CA TRP A 387 -20.72 9.73 1.82
C TRP A 387 -21.61 10.43 0.78
N ALA A 388 -21.27 11.65 0.37
CA ALA A 388 -21.99 12.35 -0.68
C ALA A 388 -21.79 11.62 -2.03
N GLU A 389 -22.89 11.34 -2.73
CA GLU A 389 -22.80 10.79 -4.08
C GLU A 389 -22.18 11.83 -5.03
N PRO A 390 -21.10 11.49 -5.74
CA PRO A 390 -20.51 12.39 -6.72
C PRO A 390 -21.48 12.63 -7.89
N GLY A 391 -21.55 13.89 -8.35
CA GLY A 391 -22.42 14.29 -9.45
C GLY A 391 -21.88 13.96 -10.84
N PRO A 392 -22.67 14.18 -11.91
CA PRO A 392 -22.21 14.08 -13.29
C PRO A 392 -20.92 14.87 -13.55
N GLY A 393 -20.03 14.31 -14.36
CA GLY A 393 -18.70 14.85 -14.64
C GLY A 393 -17.63 14.52 -13.59
N SER A 394 -17.98 13.85 -12.48
CA SER A 394 -16.99 13.44 -11.47
C SER A 394 -16.14 12.26 -11.93
N ASN A 395 -14.94 12.15 -11.38
CA ASN A 395 -14.01 11.05 -11.64
C ASN A 395 -14.46 9.74 -10.98
N VAL A 396 -14.25 8.63 -11.66
CA VAL A 396 -14.59 7.29 -11.16
C VAL A 396 -13.48 6.70 -10.28
N ALA A 397 -12.23 7.04 -10.56
CA ALA A 397 -11.08 6.67 -9.76
C ALA A 397 -10.06 7.81 -9.71
N LEU A 398 -9.29 7.88 -8.63
CA LEU A 398 -8.19 8.83 -8.45
C LEU A 398 -6.99 8.11 -7.84
N ILE A 399 -5.79 8.48 -8.27
CA ILE A 399 -4.54 7.90 -7.79
C ILE A 399 -3.64 9.01 -7.27
N GLN A 400 -2.99 8.76 -6.13
CA GLN A 400 -1.95 9.62 -5.58
C GLN A 400 -0.68 8.82 -5.30
N VAL A 401 0.46 9.38 -5.69
CA VAL A 401 1.78 8.84 -5.41
C VAL A 401 2.53 9.80 -4.50
N ASN A 402 2.99 9.27 -3.37
CA ASN A 402 3.59 10.03 -2.28
C ASN A 402 5.05 9.62 -2.14
N PHE A 403 5.98 10.55 -2.36
CA PHE A 403 7.41 10.32 -2.21
C PHE A 403 7.91 10.82 -0.84
N PHE A 404 8.60 9.96 -0.10
CA PHE A 404 9.23 10.28 1.18
C PHE A 404 10.71 10.66 1.00
N GLU A 405 11.31 11.38 1.96
CA GLU A 405 12.69 11.87 1.86
C GLU A 405 13.73 10.74 1.71
N CYS A 406 13.47 9.59 2.33
CA CYS A 406 14.34 8.42 2.25
C CYS A 406 14.23 7.68 0.90
N GLY A 407 13.38 8.14 -0.02
CA GLY A 407 13.07 7.45 -1.28
C GLY A 407 11.98 6.39 -1.18
N GLY A 408 11.36 6.24 0.01
CA GLY A 408 10.17 5.42 0.18
C GLY A 408 8.97 5.99 -0.59
N VAL A 409 8.03 5.14 -0.96
CA VAL A 409 6.84 5.52 -1.74
C VAL A 409 5.58 4.93 -1.13
N ALA A 410 4.53 5.75 -1.01
CA ALA A 410 3.17 5.27 -0.75
C ALA A 410 2.27 5.57 -1.94
N VAL A 411 1.48 4.58 -2.37
CA VAL A 411 0.51 4.73 -3.45
C VAL A 411 -0.89 4.68 -2.84
N GLY A 412 -1.60 5.80 -2.90
CA GLY A 412 -3.00 5.91 -2.51
C GLY A 412 -3.91 5.77 -3.71
N SER A 413 -5.01 5.03 -3.54
CA SER A 413 -6.00 4.84 -4.59
C SER A 413 -7.41 5.02 -4.05
N LEU A 414 -8.23 5.80 -4.76
CA LEU A 414 -9.62 6.04 -4.43
C LEU A 414 -10.50 5.61 -5.61
N PHE A 415 -11.52 4.80 -5.34
CA PHE A 415 -12.46 4.29 -6.35
C PHE A 415 -13.90 4.54 -5.91
N LEU A 416 -14.74 4.95 -6.85
CA LEU A 416 -16.18 4.99 -6.63
C LEU A 416 -16.71 3.56 -6.52
N HIS A 417 -17.18 3.18 -5.33
CA HIS A 417 -17.63 1.82 -5.04
C HIS A 417 -18.77 1.35 -5.94
N LYS A 418 -19.58 2.27 -6.51
CA LYS A 418 -20.62 1.95 -7.49
C LYS A 418 -20.07 1.25 -8.74
N VAL A 419 -18.79 1.44 -9.04
CA VAL A 419 -18.12 0.92 -10.23
C VAL A 419 -17.25 -0.29 -9.93
N ALA A 420 -16.61 -0.35 -8.77
CA ALA A 420 -15.62 -1.37 -8.45
C ALA A 420 -15.76 -1.89 -7.02
N ASP A 421 -15.76 -3.22 -6.88
CA ASP A 421 -15.52 -3.88 -5.59
C ASP A 421 -14.01 -4.02 -5.31
N GLY A 422 -13.66 -4.48 -4.10
CA GLY A 422 -12.26 -4.61 -3.69
C GLY A 422 -11.43 -5.58 -4.55
N VAL A 423 -12.05 -6.62 -5.14
CA VAL A 423 -11.38 -7.52 -6.09
C VAL A 423 -11.04 -6.78 -7.37
N THR A 424 -11.98 -6.01 -7.90
CA THR A 424 -11.75 -5.17 -9.09
C THR A 424 -10.62 -4.17 -8.86
N ILE A 425 -10.58 -3.53 -7.69
CA ILE A 425 -9.49 -2.61 -7.30
C ILE A 425 -8.15 -3.36 -7.26
N GLY A 426 -8.09 -4.53 -6.60
CA GLY A 426 -6.88 -5.34 -6.53
C GLY A 426 -6.38 -5.79 -7.91
N THR A 427 -7.28 -6.24 -8.78
CA THR A 427 -6.98 -6.61 -10.17
C THR A 427 -6.47 -5.41 -10.96
N PHE A 428 -7.10 -4.24 -10.84
CA PHE A 428 -6.64 -3.02 -11.48
C PHE A 428 -5.21 -2.68 -11.06
N MET A 429 -4.91 -2.71 -9.76
CA MET A 429 -3.58 -2.38 -9.26
C MET A 429 -2.51 -3.39 -9.73
N LYS A 430 -2.84 -4.68 -9.79
CA LYS A 430 -1.95 -5.70 -10.36
C LYS A 430 -1.71 -5.48 -11.85
N ALA A 431 -2.76 -5.18 -12.61
CA ALA A 431 -2.66 -4.91 -14.04
C ALA A 431 -1.84 -3.65 -14.32
N TRP A 432 -2.06 -2.58 -13.54
CA TRP A 432 -1.26 -1.36 -13.62
C TRP A 432 0.22 -1.66 -13.35
N ALA A 433 0.51 -2.39 -12.26
CA ALA A 433 1.87 -2.79 -11.93
C ALA A 433 2.52 -3.67 -13.03
N ALA A 434 1.80 -4.62 -13.60
CA ALA A 434 2.28 -5.47 -14.70
C ALA A 434 2.58 -4.66 -15.97
N ALA A 435 1.69 -3.76 -16.36
CA ALA A 435 1.86 -2.86 -17.50
C ALA A 435 3.07 -1.95 -17.32
N THR A 436 3.26 -1.44 -16.11
CA THR A 436 4.44 -0.67 -15.70
C THR A 436 5.75 -1.44 -15.90
N ARG A 437 5.79 -2.74 -15.60
CA ARG A 437 6.97 -3.58 -15.81
C ARG A 437 7.20 -3.97 -17.27
N GLY A 438 6.27 -3.63 -18.17
CA GLY A 438 6.26 -4.13 -19.55
C GLY A 438 6.04 -5.65 -19.65
N SER A 439 5.44 -6.26 -18.62
CA SER A 439 5.16 -7.70 -18.59
C SER A 439 4.07 -8.06 -19.59
N ALA A 440 4.21 -9.21 -20.26
CA ALA A 440 3.16 -9.79 -21.11
C ALA A 440 1.97 -10.36 -20.30
N GLU A 441 2.05 -10.37 -18.97
CA GLU A 441 1.01 -10.83 -18.04
C GLU A 441 -0.14 -9.83 -17.84
N THR A 442 -0.25 -8.78 -18.67
CA THR A 442 -1.36 -7.82 -18.58
C THR A 442 -2.68 -8.52 -18.90
N VAL A 443 -3.46 -8.81 -17.86
CA VAL A 443 -4.82 -9.35 -18.00
C VAL A 443 -5.77 -8.21 -18.28
N SER A 444 -6.43 -8.25 -19.42
CA SER A 444 -7.50 -7.31 -19.73
C SER A 444 -8.71 -7.56 -18.81
N PRO A 445 -9.33 -6.50 -18.27
CA PRO A 445 -10.57 -6.62 -17.50
C PRO A 445 -11.70 -7.23 -18.33
N ASP A 446 -12.51 -8.07 -17.71
CA ASP A 446 -13.68 -8.69 -18.32
C ASP A 446 -14.96 -7.93 -17.95
N TYR A 447 -15.64 -7.33 -18.93
CA TYR A 447 -16.86 -6.53 -18.74
C TYR A 447 -18.17 -7.31 -18.97
N THR A 448 -18.11 -8.63 -19.07
CA THR A 448 -19.29 -9.46 -19.34
C THR A 448 -20.35 -9.41 -18.24
N ALA A 449 -20.04 -8.87 -17.06
CA ALA A 449 -20.97 -8.69 -15.94
C ALA A 449 -22.33 -8.09 -16.37
N GLN A 450 -22.31 -7.12 -17.27
CA GLN A 450 -23.52 -6.43 -17.76
C GLN A 450 -24.47 -7.35 -18.54
N SER A 451 -23.93 -8.40 -19.18
CA SER A 451 -24.72 -9.41 -19.89
C SER A 451 -25.37 -10.41 -18.92
N PHE A 452 -24.76 -10.64 -17.76
CA PHE A 452 -25.31 -11.54 -16.74
C PHE A 452 -26.26 -10.82 -15.79
N PHE A 453 -26.00 -9.55 -15.48
CA PHE A 453 -26.78 -8.73 -14.56
C PHE A 453 -27.24 -7.46 -15.30
N PRO A 454 -28.25 -7.57 -16.19
CA PRO A 454 -28.69 -6.45 -16.99
C PRO A 454 -29.21 -5.32 -16.10
N GLN A 455 -28.85 -4.08 -16.46
CA GLN A 455 -29.31 -2.90 -15.77
C GLN A 455 -30.84 -2.80 -15.84
N ASN A 456 -31.47 -2.46 -14.72
CA ASN A 456 -32.90 -2.22 -14.67
C ASN A 456 -33.20 -0.77 -14.27
N GLU A 457 -33.71 0.02 -15.22
CA GLU A 457 -34.08 1.43 -15.01
C GLU A 457 -35.29 1.60 -14.08
N THR A 458 -36.11 0.56 -13.92
CA THR A 458 -37.26 0.57 -13.01
C THR A 458 -36.86 0.32 -11.55
N MET A 459 -35.58 0.01 -11.29
CA MET A 459 -35.08 -0.19 -9.94
C MET A 459 -35.24 1.11 -9.13
N LYS A 460 -36.18 1.08 -8.18
CA LYS A 460 -36.40 2.19 -7.26
C LYS A 460 -35.18 2.35 -6.35
N ARG A 461 -34.87 3.61 -5.99
CA ARG A 461 -33.81 3.96 -5.03
C ARG A 461 -33.97 3.25 -3.68
N GLU A 462 -35.16 2.77 -3.34
CA GLU A 462 -35.45 2.10 -2.08
C GLU A 462 -35.28 0.57 -2.14
N SER A 463 -35.00 0.00 -3.32
CA SER A 463 -35.01 -1.45 -3.56
C SER A 463 -33.63 -1.98 -3.96
N HIS A 464 -32.58 -1.62 -3.20
CA HIS A 464 -31.22 -2.09 -3.45
C HIS A 464 -30.49 -2.41 -2.15
N LEU A 465 -29.42 -3.22 -2.20
CA LEU A 465 -28.68 -3.68 -1.01
C LEU A 465 -28.28 -2.57 -0.04
N PHE A 466 -27.93 -1.39 -0.55
CA PHE A 466 -27.55 -0.25 0.30
C PHE A 466 -28.74 0.33 1.07
N SER A 467 -29.96 0.34 0.51
CA SER A 467 -31.14 0.83 1.24
C SER A 467 -31.52 -0.07 2.42
N ALA A 468 -31.28 -1.38 2.34
CA ALA A 468 -31.51 -2.30 3.45
C ALA A 468 -30.60 -2.01 4.66
N MET A 469 -29.40 -1.47 4.42
CA MET A 469 -28.47 -1.04 5.47
C MET A 469 -28.77 0.36 6.01
N ARG A 470 -29.50 1.19 5.25
CA ARG A 470 -29.68 2.62 5.54
C ARG A 470 -30.27 2.89 6.92
N GLN A 471 -31.14 2.00 7.39
CA GLN A 471 -31.78 2.08 8.71
C GLN A 471 -30.80 2.00 9.89
N TYR A 472 -29.60 1.43 9.67
CA TYR A 472 -28.59 1.27 10.73
C TYR A 472 -27.53 2.39 10.72
N PHE A 473 -27.67 3.41 9.88
CA PHE A 473 -26.79 4.56 9.90
C PHE A 473 -27.00 5.37 11.16
N LYS A 474 -25.90 5.65 11.86
CA LYS A 474 -25.83 6.53 13.03
C LYS A 474 -25.21 7.87 12.61
N PHE A 475 -25.34 8.87 13.48
CA PHE A 475 -24.70 10.16 13.31
C PHE A 475 -23.85 10.44 14.55
N GLY A 476 -22.58 10.75 14.35
CA GLY A 476 -21.64 10.94 15.46
C GLY A 476 -20.20 10.76 15.02
N LYS A 477 -19.31 10.57 15.99
CA LYS A 477 -17.88 10.41 15.78
C LYS A 477 -17.49 8.94 15.77
N THR A 478 -16.43 8.66 15.02
CA THR A 478 -15.90 7.31 14.89
C THR A 478 -14.40 7.30 15.09
N VAL A 479 -13.92 6.19 15.62
CA VAL A 479 -12.50 5.89 15.79
C VAL A 479 -12.16 4.66 14.97
N MET A 480 -11.09 4.73 14.18
CA MET A 480 -10.54 3.56 13.51
C MET A 480 -9.37 2.98 14.32
N ARG A 481 -9.43 1.68 14.57
CA ARG A 481 -8.41 0.92 15.28
C ARG A 481 -7.98 -0.29 14.47
N ARG A 482 -6.69 -0.63 14.52
CA ARG A 482 -6.16 -1.85 13.89
C ARG A 482 -5.80 -2.90 14.93
N TYR A 483 -6.35 -4.10 14.76
CA TYR A 483 -6.01 -5.28 15.54
C TYR A 483 -5.31 -6.30 14.64
N VAL A 484 -4.12 -6.75 15.02
CA VAL A 484 -3.35 -7.70 14.21
C VAL A 484 -3.32 -9.06 14.90
N PHE A 485 -3.87 -10.05 14.21
CA PHE A 485 -3.88 -11.45 14.59
C PHE A 485 -2.80 -12.19 13.80
N ASP A 486 -1.82 -12.76 14.48
CA ASP A 486 -0.81 -13.59 13.84
C ASP A 486 -1.31 -15.01 13.52
N ALA A 487 -0.46 -15.81 12.90
CA ALA A 487 -0.78 -17.19 12.54
C ALA A 487 -1.06 -18.09 13.76
N SER A 488 -0.43 -17.80 14.91
CA SER A 488 -0.56 -18.57 16.14
C SER A 488 -1.92 -18.33 16.79
N ALA A 489 -2.34 -17.06 16.90
CA ALA A 489 -3.64 -16.67 17.43
C ALA A 489 -4.80 -17.26 16.61
N ILE A 490 -4.70 -17.20 15.28
CA ILE A 490 -5.69 -17.80 14.39
C ILE A 490 -5.72 -19.33 14.54
N SER A 491 -4.57 -19.96 14.77
CA SER A 491 -4.50 -21.41 15.00
C SER A 491 -5.10 -21.81 16.35
N ALA A 492 -4.90 -21.01 17.40
CA ALA A 492 -5.53 -21.20 18.70
C ALA A 492 -7.07 -21.10 18.60
N LEU A 493 -7.59 -20.07 17.93
CA LEU A 493 -9.03 -19.91 17.68
C LEU A 493 -9.64 -21.10 16.92
N ARG A 494 -8.91 -21.62 15.92
CA ARG A 494 -9.32 -22.83 15.19
C ARG A 494 -9.37 -24.05 16.10
N ALA A 495 -8.35 -24.24 16.94
CA ALA A 495 -8.28 -25.38 17.85
C ALA A 495 -9.44 -25.35 18.85
N GLU A 496 -9.76 -24.18 19.41
CA GLU A 496 -10.90 -24.02 20.31
C GLU A 496 -12.21 -24.46 19.64
N LEU A 497 -12.51 -23.94 18.45
CA LEU A 497 -13.73 -24.26 17.71
C LEU A 497 -13.79 -25.73 17.24
N SER A 498 -12.66 -26.31 16.84
CA SER A 498 -12.60 -27.71 16.43
C SER A 498 -12.69 -28.70 17.59
N SER A 499 -12.33 -28.30 18.81
CA SER A 499 -12.44 -29.17 19.99
C SER A 499 -13.89 -29.35 20.47
N LYS A 500 -14.74 -28.33 20.23
CA LYS A 500 -16.13 -28.30 20.71
C LYS A 500 -17.14 -28.81 19.66
N GLN A 501 -16.81 -28.74 18.36
CA GLN A 501 -17.67 -29.20 17.28
C GLN A 501 -17.07 -30.32 16.43
N GLY A 502 -17.90 -31.30 16.05
CA GLY A 502 -17.62 -32.27 14.98
C GLY A 502 -17.64 -31.65 13.57
N LEU A 503 -16.88 -30.58 13.35
CA LEU A 503 -16.84 -29.82 12.11
C LEU A 503 -16.38 -30.69 10.94
N LYS A 504 -17.21 -30.77 9.89
CA LYS A 504 -16.86 -31.47 8.64
C LYS A 504 -15.75 -30.77 7.84
N GLN A 505 -15.58 -29.46 8.03
CA GLN A 505 -14.62 -28.63 7.29
C GLN A 505 -13.87 -27.68 8.24
N ARG A 506 -12.57 -27.50 7.96
CA ARG A 506 -11.68 -26.64 8.75
C ARG A 506 -12.17 -25.18 8.75
N PRO A 507 -12.25 -24.50 9.92
CA PRO A 507 -12.54 -23.07 10.00
C PRO A 507 -11.60 -22.19 9.17
N SER A 508 -12.16 -21.31 8.34
CA SER A 508 -11.37 -20.30 7.62
C SER A 508 -10.93 -19.18 8.58
N ARG A 509 -9.80 -18.54 8.28
CA ARG A 509 -9.24 -17.44 9.10
C ARG A 509 -10.22 -16.27 9.23
N VAL A 510 -10.92 -15.96 8.13
CA VAL A 510 -11.92 -14.89 8.06
C VAL A 510 -13.14 -15.20 8.94
N GLU A 511 -13.66 -16.43 8.89
CA GLU A 511 -14.82 -16.82 9.71
C GLU A 511 -14.51 -16.74 11.21
N VAL A 512 -13.36 -17.27 11.65
CA VAL A 512 -13.01 -17.30 13.08
C VAL A 512 -12.73 -15.91 13.64
N VAL A 513 -12.01 -15.06 12.90
CA VAL A 513 -11.74 -13.67 13.33
C VAL A 513 -13.01 -12.83 13.31
N SER A 514 -13.88 -13.02 12.32
CA SER A 514 -15.19 -12.34 12.26
C SER A 514 -16.07 -12.69 13.47
N ALA A 515 -16.12 -13.97 13.84
CA ALA A 515 -16.91 -14.43 14.98
C ALA A 515 -16.38 -13.87 16.31
N LEU A 516 -15.06 -13.89 16.52
CA LEU A 516 -14.43 -13.31 17.70
C LEU A 516 -14.68 -11.81 17.82
N LEU A 517 -14.48 -11.06 16.72
CA LEU A 517 -14.67 -9.61 16.75
C LEU A 517 -16.15 -9.22 16.87
N TRP A 518 -17.07 -10.05 16.34
CA TRP A 518 -18.50 -9.87 16.59
C TRP A 518 -18.86 -10.11 18.06
N LYS A 519 -18.30 -11.15 18.69
CA LYS A 519 -18.44 -11.39 20.14
C LYS A 519 -17.92 -10.20 20.96
N CYS A 520 -16.75 -9.68 20.60
CA CYS A 520 -16.17 -8.51 21.25
C CYS A 520 -17.06 -7.27 21.07
N PHE A 521 -17.65 -7.10 19.88
CA PHE A 521 -18.58 -6.01 19.59
C PHE A 521 -19.85 -6.10 20.44
N ILE A 522 -20.46 -7.28 20.56
CA ILE A 522 -21.62 -7.53 21.44
C ILE A 522 -21.27 -7.19 22.90
N THR A 523 -20.09 -7.62 23.35
CA THR A 523 -19.61 -7.38 24.72
C THR A 523 -19.42 -5.88 24.99
N ALA A 524 -18.79 -5.15 24.06
CA ALA A 524 -18.59 -3.71 24.18
C ALA A 524 -19.91 -2.93 24.16
N SER A 525 -20.84 -3.30 23.28
CA SER A 525 -22.19 -2.70 23.19
C SER A 525 -23.00 -2.94 24.46
N SER A 526 -22.99 -4.16 25.01
CA SER A 526 -23.75 -4.53 26.22
C SER A 526 -23.32 -3.76 27.46
N ASN A 527 -22.05 -3.33 27.50
CA ASN A 527 -21.49 -2.52 28.58
C ASN A 527 -21.77 -1.01 28.43
N SER A 528 -22.37 -0.60 27.32
CA SER A 528 -22.71 0.80 27.04
C SER A 528 -24.10 1.16 27.59
N SER A 529 -24.35 2.46 27.78
CA SER A 529 -25.67 2.96 28.18
C SER A 529 -26.78 2.73 27.15
N ASN A 530 -26.41 2.41 25.90
CA ASN A 530 -27.32 2.15 24.78
C ASN A 530 -27.38 0.64 24.49
N ASN A 531 -27.67 -0.17 25.51
CA ASN A 531 -27.76 -1.62 25.36
C ASN A 531 -28.95 -2.00 24.46
N HIS A 532 -28.65 -2.42 23.23
CA HIS A 532 -29.63 -2.99 22.31
C HIS A 532 -29.71 -4.51 22.50
N PRO A 533 -30.90 -5.12 22.64
CA PRO A 533 -31.03 -6.54 22.99
C PRO A 533 -30.53 -7.51 21.90
N THR A 534 -30.28 -7.00 20.70
CA THR A 534 -29.89 -7.78 19.52
C THR A 534 -28.74 -7.07 18.80
N SER A 535 -27.72 -7.84 18.46
CA SER A 535 -26.66 -7.43 17.54
C SER A 535 -26.88 -8.04 16.17
N LEU A 536 -26.59 -7.25 15.13
CA LEU A 536 -26.67 -7.64 13.73
C LEU A 536 -25.31 -7.46 13.07
N VAL A 537 -24.83 -8.50 12.40
CA VAL A 537 -23.64 -8.43 11.55
C VAL A 537 -24.02 -8.66 10.10
N THR A 538 -23.35 -7.99 9.16
CA THR A 538 -23.35 -8.41 7.75
C THR A 538 -21.96 -8.83 7.32
N HIS A 539 -21.88 -9.79 6.41
CA HIS A 539 -20.62 -10.17 5.76
C HIS A 539 -20.73 -9.97 4.25
N GLY A 540 -19.74 -9.30 3.66
CA GLY A 540 -19.57 -9.21 2.21
C GLY A 540 -19.11 -10.53 1.61
N VAL A 541 -19.83 -11.06 0.63
CA VAL A 541 -19.52 -12.32 -0.06
C VAL A 541 -19.24 -12.06 -1.52
N ASN A 542 -18.06 -12.47 -1.97
CA ASN A 542 -17.66 -12.40 -3.38
C ASN A 542 -18.40 -13.48 -4.19
N MET A 543 -19.21 -13.05 -5.15
CA MET A 543 -20.04 -13.93 -5.98
C MET A 543 -19.28 -14.56 -7.15
N ARG A 544 -18.06 -14.11 -7.48
CA ARG A 544 -17.31 -14.60 -8.66
C ARG A 544 -17.14 -16.13 -8.68
N ARG A 545 -16.74 -16.70 -7.54
CA ARG A 545 -16.54 -18.16 -7.37
C ARG A 545 -17.83 -18.90 -6.98
N LYS A 546 -18.96 -18.20 -6.90
CA LYS A 546 -20.28 -18.73 -6.52
C LYS A 546 -21.23 -18.79 -7.72
N ALA A 547 -20.74 -18.60 -8.93
CA ALA A 547 -21.51 -18.76 -10.16
C ALA A 547 -21.14 -20.08 -10.86
N GLU A 548 -22.00 -20.55 -11.76
CA GLU A 548 -21.73 -21.70 -12.62
C GLU A 548 -21.98 -21.34 -14.10
N PRO A 549 -20.94 -21.32 -14.95
CA PRO A 549 -19.52 -21.43 -14.58
C PRO A 549 -19.05 -20.26 -13.70
N PRO A 550 -17.95 -20.41 -12.92
CA PRO A 550 -17.40 -19.31 -12.13
C PRO A 550 -16.99 -18.13 -13.02
N PHE A 551 -17.27 -16.92 -12.56
CA PHE A 551 -16.78 -15.72 -13.24
C PHE A 551 -15.26 -15.61 -13.12
N PRO A 552 -14.56 -15.16 -14.18
CA PRO A 552 -13.14 -14.86 -14.10
C PRO A 552 -12.79 -13.92 -12.93
N GLU A 553 -11.62 -14.11 -12.31
CA GLU A 553 -11.19 -13.24 -11.20
C GLU A 553 -10.98 -11.79 -11.65
N HIS A 554 -10.70 -11.59 -12.94
CA HIS A 554 -10.56 -10.28 -13.59
C HIS A 554 -11.88 -9.72 -14.14
N SER A 555 -13.04 -10.32 -13.84
CA SER A 555 -14.34 -9.73 -14.16
C SER A 555 -14.51 -8.42 -13.38
N PHE A 556 -14.66 -7.33 -14.13
CA PHE A 556 -14.71 -5.98 -13.63
C PHE A 556 -16.12 -5.63 -13.15
N GLY A 557 -16.21 -4.99 -11.98
CA GLY A 557 -17.47 -4.50 -11.44
C GLY A 557 -17.75 -5.02 -10.03
N ASN A 558 -18.97 -4.78 -9.55
CA ASN A 558 -19.40 -5.27 -8.25
C ASN A 558 -19.99 -6.68 -8.35
N PHE A 559 -19.27 -7.67 -7.82
CA PHE A 559 -19.78 -9.05 -7.63
C PHE A 559 -19.82 -9.36 -6.13
N VAL A 560 -20.59 -8.57 -5.40
CA VAL A 560 -20.69 -8.67 -3.94
C VAL A 560 -22.15 -8.74 -3.49
N TRP A 561 -22.42 -9.62 -2.54
CA TRP A 561 -23.67 -9.66 -1.79
C TRP A 561 -23.40 -9.49 -0.29
N LEU A 562 -24.36 -8.92 0.44
CA LEU A 562 -24.28 -8.78 1.90
C LEU A 562 -25.23 -9.76 2.56
N VAL A 563 -24.69 -10.65 3.38
CA VAL A 563 -25.47 -11.63 4.14
C VAL A 563 -25.56 -11.23 5.61
N PRO A 564 -26.76 -11.02 6.16
CA PRO A 564 -26.92 -10.68 7.57
C PRO A 564 -26.98 -11.92 8.48
N ALA A 565 -26.55 -11.77 9.72
CA ALA A 565 -26.76 -12.70 10.82
C ALA A 565 -26.99 -11.93 12.13
N SER A 566 -27.91 -12.40 12.96
CA SER A 566 -28.23 -11.76 14.24
C SER A 566 -27.89 -12.65 15.44
N SER A 567 -27.66 -12.01 16.57
CA SER A 567 -27.51 -12.65 17.88
C SER A 567 -28.21 -11.81 18.92
N THR A 568 -28.84 -12.46 19.90
CA THR A 568 -29.20 -11.79 21.15
C THR A 568 -27.92 -11.56 21.97
N ASN A 569 -28.01 -10.67 22.96
CA ASN A 569 -26.91 -10.46 23.91
C ASN A 569 -26.87 -11.53 25.01
N ASP A 570 -27.69 -12.58 24.91
CA ASP A 570 -27.66 -13.69 25.85
C ASP A 570 -26.33 -14.43 25.74
N GLN A 571 -25.69 -14.72 26.87
CA GLN A 571 -24.35 -15.32 26.90
C GLN A 571 -24.25 -16.63 26.12
N THR A 572 -25.32 -17.41 26.05
CA THR A 572 -25.36 -18.66 25.28
C THR A 572 -25.48 -18.41 23.79
N ASP A 573 -26.18 -17.36 23.35
CA ASP A 573 -26.38 -17.06 21.93
C ASP A 573 -25.20 -16.27 21.32
N ALA A 574 -24.52 -15.51 22.18
CA ALA A 574 -23.33 -14.70 21.88
C ALA A 574 -22.00 -15.40 22.23
N ASP A 575 -22.00 -16.71 22.46
CA ASP A 575 -20.76 -17.47 22.61
C ASP A 575 -20.02 -17.59 21.27
N LEU A 576 -18.71 -17.80 21.32
CA LEU A 576 -17.87 -17.81 20.12
C LEU A 576 -18.32 -18.89 19.12
N GLU A 577 -18.78 -20.03 19.62
CA GLU A 577 -19.18 -21.16 18.81
C GLU A 577 -20.48 -20.89 18.04
N ASN A 578 -21.54 -20.39 18.69
CA ASN A 578 -22.78 -20.09 17.99
C ASN A 578 -22.59 -18.92 17.02
N LEU A 579 -21.84 -17.88 17.40
CA LEU A 579 -21.53 -16.77 16.50
C LEU A 579 -20.75 -17.25 15.27
N PHE A 580 -19.78 -18.14 15.44
CA PHE A 580 -19.06 -18.77 14.34
C PHE A 580 -19.99 -19.57 13.43
N SER A 581 -20.86 -20.43 14.00
CA SER A 581 -21.84 -21.19 13.23
C SER A 581 -22.80 -20.27 12.47
N LYS A 582 -23.26 -19.16 13.06
CA LYS A 582 -24.11 -18.16 12.40
C LYS A 582 -23.39 -17.47 11.23
N VAL A 583 -22.14 -17.03 11.42
CA VAL A 583 -21.31 -16.42 10.37
C VAL A 583 -21.13 -17.38 9.20
N ARG A 584 -20.73 -18.63 9.50
CA ARG A 584 -20.57 -19.68 8.49
C ARG A 584 -21.86 -19.96 7.73
N ASN A 585 -22.94 -20.17 8.45
CA ASN A 585 -24.24 -20.51 7.86
C ASN A 585 -24.72 -19.38 6.94
N THR A 586 -24.59 -18.12 7.37
CA THR A 586 -25.03 -17.00 6.53
C THR A 586 -24.17 -16.82 5.28
N ILE A 587 -22.84 -16.98 5.38
CA ILE A 587 -21.94 -16.96 4.20
C ILE A 587 -22.28 -18.09 3.22
N SER A 588 -22.67 -19.27 3.72
CA SER A 588 -23.00 -20.42 2.89
C SER A 588 -24.29 -20.24 2.07
N LYS A 589 -25.19 -19.33 2.47
CA LYS A 589 -26.45 -19.03 1.75
C LYS A 589 -26.22 -18.46 0.34
N VAL A 590 -25.07 -17.85 0.09
CA VAL A 590 -24.69 -17.42 -1.26
C VAL A 590 -24.00 -18.59 -1.95
N ASP A 591 -24.79 -19.33 -2.70
CA ASP A 591 -24.41 -20.47 -3.50
C ASP A 591 -24.69 -20.24 -5.00
N ILE A 592 -24.54 -21.30 -5.80
CA ILE A 592 -24.74 -21.26 -7.25
C ILE A 592 -26.18 -20.89 -7.61
N ASP A 593 -27.17 -21.48 -6.94
CA ASP A 593 -28.57 -21.23 -7.20
C ASP A 593 -28.97 -19.79 -6.80
N PHE A 594 -28.36 -19.28 -5.73
CA PHE A 594 -28.52 -17.89 -5.30
C PHE A 594 -28.09 -16.90 -6.39
N VAL A 595 -26.89 -17.09 -6.96
CA VAL A 595 -26.37 -16.22 -8.02
C VAL A 595 -27.17 -16.39 -9.31
N LYS A 596 -27.48 -17.63 -9.69
CA LYS A 596 -28.25 -17.96 -10.89
C LYS A 596 -29.63 -17.32 -10.92
N ARG A 597 -30.29 -17.19 -9.76
CA ARG A 597 -31.59 -16.51 -9.64
C ARG A 597 -31.55 -15.05 -10.09
N MET A 598 -30.40 -14.39 -9.97
CA MET A 598 -30.24 -12.96 -10.30
C MET A 598 -29.77 -12.73 -11.74
N GLN A 599 -29.52 -13.79 -12.52
CA GLN A 599 -28.94 -13.70 -13.84
C GLN A 599 -29.98 -13.56 -14.96
N GLY A 600 -29.58 -12.89 -16.04
CA GLY A 600 -30.33 -12.73 -17.29
C GLY A 600 -31.43 -11.67 -17.23
N ASP A 601 -32.18 -11.55 -18.34
CA ASP A 601 -33.18 -10.48 -18.54
C ASP A 601 -34.32 -10.50 -17.50
N SER A 602 -34.62 -11.68 -16.94
CA SER A 602 -35.60 -11.87 -15.85
C SER A 602 -34.96 -12.01 -14.47
N GLY A 603 -33.68 -11.64 -14.32
CA GLY A 603 -32.92 -11.77 -13.08
C GLY A 603 -33.29 -10.76 -12.00
N PHE A 604 -33.85 -9.60 -12.37
CA PHE A 604 -34.21 -8.55 -11.41
C PHE A 604 -35.29 -8.98 -10.38
N PRO A 605 -36.40 -9.65 -10.77
CA PRO A 605 -37.29 -10.28 -9.79
C PRO A 605 -36.57 -11.23 -8.82
N GLY A 606 -35.58 -11.98 -9.32
CA GLY A 606 -34.73 -12.84 -8.50
C GLY A 606 -33.85 -12.08 -7.52
N TYR A 607 -33.27 -10.96 -7.96
CA TYR A 607 -32.55 -10.01 -7.10
C TYR A 607 -33.44 -9.47 -5.98
N CYS A 608 -34.66 -9.00 -6.31
CA CYS A 608 -35.61 -8.50 -5.32
C CYS A 608 -36.01 -9.57 -4.32
N LYS A 609 -36.26 -10.80 -4.78
CA LYS A 609 -36.57 -11.94 -3.93
C LYS A 609 -35.39 -12.28 -3.00
N ASN A 610 -34.17 -12.31 -3.52
CA ASN A 610 -32.96 -12.52 -2.72
C ASN A 610 -32.79 -11.40 -1.67
N LEU A 611 -33.07 -10.15 -2.03
CA LEU A 611 -32.99 -9.01 -1.12
C LEU A 611 -34.02 -9.14 0.01
N GLU A 612 -35.27 -9.44 -0.33
CA GLU A 612 -36.34 -9.67 0.66
C GLU A 612 -35.98 -10.85 1.59
N GLU A 613 -35.64 -12.00 1.03
CA GLU A 613 -35.29 -13.21 1.81
C GLU A 613 -34.05 -13.00 2.68
N SER A 614 -33.05 -12.25 2.21
CA SER A 614 -31.82 -11.99 2.95
C SER A 614 -32.06 -11.08 4.16
N TRP A 615 -32.94 -10.09 4.05
CA TRP A 615 -33.09 -9.03 5.05
C TRP A 615 -34.41 -9.10 5.85
N LYS A 616 -35.21 -10.13 5.64
CA LYS A 616 -36.48 -10.34 6.35
C LYS A 616 -36.26 -10.59 7.84
N GLY A 617 -37.01 -9.87 8.67
CA GLY A 617 -37.15 -10.17 10.10
C GLY A 617 -36.03 -9.66 11.00
N PHE A 618 -35.15 -8.77 10.50
CA PHE A 618 -34.15 -8.11 11.34
C PHE A 618 -34.70 -6.83 11.98
N PRO A 619 -34.43 -6.58 13.27
CA PRO A 619 -34.97 -5.43 13.98
C PRO A 619 -34.25 -4.14 13.60
N GLU A 620 -35.00 -3.04 13.44
CA GLU A 620 -34.48 -1.73 13.03
C GLU A 620 -33.50 -1.13 14.06
N ASN A 621 -33.65 -1.46 15.34
CA ASN A 621 -32.84 -0.95 16.45
C ASN A 621 -31.72 -1.92 16.87
N ALA A 622 -31.18 -2.73 15.95
CA ALA A 622 -30.06 -3.61 16.25
C ALA A 622 -28.74 -2.83 16.31
N ASP A 623 -27.83 -3.24 17.20
CA ASP A 623 -26.45 -2.78 17.10
C ASP A 623 -25.76 -3.46 15.91
N TYR A 624 -25.45 -2.66 14.90
CA TYR A 624 -25.03 -3.12 13.59
C TYR A 624 -23.52 -3.03 13.38
N LEU A 625 -22.93 -4.10 12.84
CA LEU A 625 -21.54 -4.17 12.40
C LEU A 625 -21.46 -4.74 10.97
N ALA A 626 -20.92 -3.97 10.03
CA ALA A 626 -20.66 -4.44 8.67
C ALA A 626 -19.25 -5.02 8.54
N ILE A 627 -19.12 -6.25 8.03
CA ILE A 627 -17.83 -6.92 7.82
C ILE A 627 -17.54 -7.07 6.33
N SER A 628 -16.35 -6.65 5.93
CA SER A 628 -15.81 -6.83 4.58
C SER A 628 -14.42 -7.45 4.65
N SER A 629 -14.12 -8.44 3.80
CA SER A 629 -12.83 -9.12 3.78
C SER A 629 -12.13 -8.91 2.45
N TRP A 630 -10.90 -8.39 2.51
CA TRP A 630 -9.95 -8.23 1.41
C TRP A 630 -8.83 -9.29 1.47
N CYS A 631 -9.00 -10.30 2.31
CA CYS A 631 -8.09 -11.43 2.37
C CYS A 631 -8.08 -12.21 1.04
N ASN A 632 -6.90 -12.66 0.63
CA ASN A 632 -6.61 -13.35 -0.63
C ASN A 632 -6.82 -12.51 -1.90
N PHE A 633 -6.93 -11.19 -1.81
CA PHE A 633 -6.98 -10.33 -3.01
C PHE A 633 -5.59 -10.15 -3.65
N GLY A 634 -4.52 -10.63 -3.01
CA GLY A 634 -3.15 -10.57 -3.52
C GLY A 634 -2.59 -9.15 -3.58
N LEU A 635 -2.97 -8.28 -2.63
CA LEU A 635 -2.49 -6.90 -2.59
C LEU A 635 -0.98 -6.82 -2.34
N TYR A 636 -0.44 -7.71 -1.49
CA TYR A 636 1.01 -7.81 -1.24
C TYR A 636 1.81 -8.41 -2.41
N SER A 637 1.16 -8.91 -3.46
CA SER A 637 1.86 -9.39 -4.67
C SER A 637 2.03 -8.32 -5.75
N ILE A 638 1.48 -7.12 -5.53
CA ILE A 638 1.60 -6.01 -6.47
C ILE A 638 3.06 -5.56 -6.49
N ASP A 639 3.68 -5.45 -7.66
CA ASP A 639 5.09 -5.03 -7.78
C ASP A 639 5.26 -4.16 -9.02
N PHE A 640 5.59 -2.88 -8.84
CA PHE A 640 5.76 -1.96 -9.96
C PHE A 640 7.16 -2.04 -10.61
N GLY A 641 7.97 -3.03 -10.25
CA GLY A 641 9.35 -3.21 -10.74
C GLY A 641 10.42 -2.73 -9.75
N TRP A 642 10.01 -2.26 -8.57
CA TRP A 642 10.90 -1.83 -7.48
C TRP A 642 10.60 -2.57 -6.17
N GLY A 643 9.88 -3.67 -6.23
CA GLY A 643 9.58 -4.53 -5.08
C GLY A 643 8.12 -4.49 -4.65
N ARG A 644 7.79 -5.41 -3.74
CA ARG A 644 6.45 -5.60 -3.19
C ARG A 644 6.17 -4.65 -2.03
N PRO A 645 4.90 -4.31 -1.75
CA PRO A 645 4.48 -3.53 -0.59
C PRO A 645 5.03 -4.11 0.71
N ILE A 646 5.61 -3.25 1.54
CA ILE A 646 5.98 -3.59 2.92
C ILE A 646 4.78 -3.49 3.85
N TRP A 647 3.76 -2.70 3.48
CA TRP A 647 2.51 -2.57 4.22
C TRP A 647 1.38 -2.17 3.27
N ILE A 648 0.18 -2.70 3.52
CA ILE A 648 -1.05 -2.29 2.87
C ILE A 648 -2.00 -1.78 3.97
N SER A 649 -2.40 -0.52 3.85
CA SER A 649 -3.27 0.14 4.82
C SER A 649 -4.62 0.50 4.23
N LYS A 650 -5.63 0.52 5.10
CA LYS A 650 -6.88 1.23 4.86
C LYS A 650 -6.69 2.70 5.26
N CYS A 651 -7.27 3.64 4.49
CA CYS A 651 -7.33 5.04 4.91
C CYS A 651 -8.58 5.28 5.76
N ASP A 652 -8.43 6.07 6.82
CA ASP A 652 -9.53 6.37 7.72
C ASP A 652 -10.62 7.21 7.03
N ALA A 653 -11.84 6.69 7.01
CA ALA A 653 -13.05 7.41 6.60
C ALA A 653 -13.77 8.09 7.78
N GLY A 654 -13.24 7.91 8.99
CA GLY A 654 -13.75 8.50 10.21
C GLY A 654 -13.68 10.02 10.19
N SER A 655 -14.33 10.62 11.18
CA SER A 655 -14.52 12.06 11.24
C SER A 655 -14.41 12.51 12.69
N GLU A 656 -13.62 13.58 12.91
CA GLU A 656 -13.57 14.27 14.21
C GLU A 656 -14.83 15.12 14.45
N VAL A 657 -15.63 15.31 13.41
CA VAL A 657 -16.93 15.97 13.46
C VAL A 657 -18.04 14.95 13.23
N ASP A 658 -19.23 15.23 13.76
CA ASP A 658 -20.36 14.32 13.59
C ASP A 658 -20.72 14.16 12.11
N TRP A 659 -20.80 12.92 11.65
CA TRP A 659 -21.12 12.59 10.26
C TRP A 659 -21.90 11.26 10.20
N PRO A 660 -22.70 10.97 9.14
CA PRO A 660 -23.35 9.68 9.01
C PRO A 660 -22.36 8.52 8.89
N PHE A 661 -22.51 7.48 9.73
CA PHE A 661 -21.64 6.31 9.72
C PHE A 661 -22.37 5.01 10.03
N ILE A 662 -21.70 3.90 9.75
CA ILE A 662 -22.01 2.56 10.27
C ILE A 662 -20.73 1.99 10.88
N ASN A 663 -20.84 1.15 11.91
CA ASN A 663 -19.68 0.42 12.39
C ASN A 663 -19.22 -0.54 11.29
N VAL A 664 -17.94 -0.54 10.99
CA VAL A 664 -17.41 -1.36 9.89
C VAL A 664 -16.08 -1.99 10.25
N LEU A 665 -15.94 -3.27 9.92
CA LEU A 665 -14.76 -4.08 10.11
C LEU A 665 -14.22 -4.52 8.74
N TRP A 666 -12.95 -4.21 8.47
CA TRP A 666 -12.25 -4.66 7.27
C TRP A 666 -11.16 -5.65 7.65
N LEU A 667 -11.21 -6.84 7.06
CA LEU A 667 -10.21 -7.88 7.28
C LEU A 667 -9.24 -7.94 6.11
N MET A 668 -7.96 -7.72 6.37
CA MET A 668 -6.90 -7.71 5.36
C MET A 668 -5.83 -8.74 5.72
N ASP A 669 -5.14 -9.29 4.73
CA ASP A 669 -3.99 -10.17 5.02
C ASP A 669 -2.87 -9.35 5.69
N THR A 670 -2.13 -10.01 6.58
CA THR A 670 -0.80 -9.53 6.97
C THR A 670 0.21 -9.72 5.83
N ARG A 671 1.35 -9.03 5.88
CA ARG A 671 2.43 -9.18 4.89
C ARG A 671 2.90 -10.63 4.70
N GLN A 672 2.93 -11.41 5.79
CA GLN A 672 3.33 -12.83 5.75
C GLN A 672 2.25 -13.75 5.16
N GLY A 673 1.01 -13.28 5.04
CA GLY A 673 -0.11 -14.01 4.43
C GLY A 673 -0.90 -14.89 5.39
N ASP A 674 -0.33 -15.35 6.51
CA ASP A 674 -1.01 -16.29 7.42
C ASP A 674 -1.81 -15.58 8.54
N GLY A 675 -1.46 -14.36 8.90
CA GLY A 675 -2.20 -13.50 9.85
C GLY A 675 -3.28 -12.63 9.19
N ILE A 676 -4.09 -11.95 10.02
CA ILE A 676 -5.13 -10.99 9.60
C ILE A 676 -4.91 -9.64 10.32
N GLU A 677 -4.94 -8.55 9.56
CA GLU A 677 -5.13 -7.19 10.08
C GLU A 677 -6.62 -6.82 10.02
N ALA A 678 -7.21 -6.61 11.19
CA ALA A 678 -8.61 -6.22 11.37
C ALA A 678 -8.69 -4.71 11.63
N TRP A 679 -9.19 -3.97 10.66
CA TRP A 679 -9.39 -2.52 10.72
C TRP A 679 -10.84 -2.23 11.09
N LEU A 680 -11.06 -1.86 12.36
CA LEU A 680 -12.37 -1.61 12.92
C LEU A 680 -12.60 -0.10 13.04
N THR A 681 -13.57 0.43 12.29
CA THR A 681 -14.12 1.76 12.50
C THR A 681 -15.39 1.64 13.34
N LEU A 682 -15.35 2.20 14.54
CA LEU A 682 -16.38 2.04 15.56
C LEU A 682 -16.85 3.39 16.08
N ASP A 683 -18.09 3.46 16.54
CA ASP A 683 -18.58 4.55 17.39
C ASP A 683 -17.59 4.78 18.56
N GLU A 684 -17.24 6.05 18.82
CA GLU A 684 -16.28 6.41 19.87
C GLU A 684 -16.70 5.90 21.26
N HIS A 685 -18.00 5.75 21.51
CA HIS A 685 -18.52 5.26 22.78
C HIS A 685 -18.16 3.80 23.08
N TYR A 686 -17.85 3.00 22.05
CA TYR A 686 -17.60 1.58 22.21
C TYR A 686 -16.11 1.24 22.24
N ILE A 687 -15.23 2.10 21.69
CA ILE A 687 -13.84 1.73 21.41
C ILE A 687 -13.04 1.44 22.68
N GLU A 688 -13.21 2.23 23.75
CA GLU A 688 -12.50 2.00 25.00
C GLU A 688 -12.91 0.68 25.68
N ALA A 689 -14.21 0.35 25.62
CA ALA A 689 -14.73 -0.89 26.17
C ALA A 689 -14.21 -2.08 25.36
N PHE A 690 -14.19 -1.95 24.02
CA PHE A 690 -13.67 -2.95 23.10
C PHE A 690 -12.17 -3.20 23.32
N ASP A 691 -11.38 -2.13 23.43
CA ASP A 691 -9.93 -2.18 23.67
C ASP A 691 -9.58 -2.84 25.02
N LYS A 692 -10.52 -2.93 25.99
CA LYS A 692 -10.33 -3.52 27.32
C LYS A 692 -10.71 -5.01 27.39
N ILE A 693 -11.24 -5.60 26.33
CA ILE A 693 -11.66 -7.01 26.32
C ILE A 693 -10.41 -7.91 26.37
N GLN A 694 -10.30 -8.70 27.45
CA GLN A 694 -9.11 -9.51 27.71
C GLN A 694 -8.87 -10.57 26.61
N GLU A 695 -9.93 -11.27 26.20
CA GLU A 695 -9.86 -12.29 25.12
C GLU A 695 -9.28 -11.73 23.81
N LEU A 696 -9.57 -10.47 23.49
CA LEU A 696 -9.00 -9.79 22.33
C LEU A 696 -7.52 -9.45 22.54
N ARG A 697 -7.15 -8.93 23.71
CA ARG A 697 -5.76 -8.57 24.06
C ARG A 697 -4.83 -9.78 24.10
N ASP A 698 -5.36 -10.95 24.43
CA ASP A 698 -4.58 -12.19 24.47
C ASP A 698 -4.27 -12.73 23.05
N LEU A 699 -5.08 -12.36 22.05
CA LEU A 699 -5.01 -12.90 20.69
C LEU A 699 -4.57 -11.88 19.63
N ALA A 700 -4.63 -10.58 19.91
CA ALA A 700 -4.31 -9.55 18.95
C ALA A 700 -3.47 -8.40 19.54
N SER A 701 -2.56 -7.89 18.72
CA SER A 701 -1.84 -6.64 19.01
C SER A 701 -2.61 -5.44 18.47
N ILE A 702 -2.63 -4.36 19.25
CA ILE A 702 -3.33 -3.11 18.90
C ILE A 702 -2.33 -2.12 18.29
N ASP A 703 -2.64 -1.60 17.10
CA ASP A 703 -1.85 -0.61 16.35
C ASP A 703 -0.31 -0.82 16.37
N PRO A 704 0.17 -2.05 16.11
CA PRO A 704 1.60 -2.37 16.13
C PRO A 704 2.39 -1.63 15.03
N SER A 705 3.73 -1.65 15.05
CA SER A 705 4.45 -1.21 13.87
C SER A 705 4.31 -2.25 12.74
N PRO A 706 3.93 -1.90 11.49
CA PRO A 706 4.05 -2.81 10.35
C PRO A 706 5.49 -3.23 10.03
N LEU A 707 6.50 -2.61 10.66
CA LEU A 707 7.89 -3.07 10.59
C LEU A 707 8.15 -4.25 11.52
N GLU A 708 7.33 -4.44 12.56
CA GLU A 708 7.40 -5.60 13.44
C GLU A 708 6.83 -6.82 12.70
N ILE A 709 7.66 -7.82 12.46
CA ILE A 709 7.21 -9.07 11.87
C ILE A 709 6.85 -10.02 13.00
N TYR A 710 5.56 -10.36 13.08
CA TYR A 710 5.00 -11.32 14.02
C TYR A 710 5.67 -12.69 13.87
N SER A 711 6.53 -13.03 14.82
CA SER A 711 6.96 -14.41 15.04
C SER A 711 5.90 -15.15 15.86
N PRO A 712 5.60 -16.43 15.58
CA PRO A 712 4.70 -17.27 16.40
C PRO A 712 5.10 -17.42 17.88
N ALA A 713 6.25 -16.88 18.29
CA ALA A 713 6.83 -17.09 19.61
C ALA A 713 6.37 -16.08 20.69
N SER A 714 5.74 -14.95 20.33
CA SER A 714 5.41 -13.90 21.33
C SER A 714 4.12 -14.14 22.13
N VAL A 715 3.31 -15.15 21.78
CA VAL A 715 2.06 -15.46 22.51
C VAL A 715 2.20 -16.68 23.45
N VAL A 716 3.28 -17.47 23.34
CA VAL A 716 3.43 -18.69 24.15
C VAL A 716 3.79 -18.40 25.62
N THR A 717 4.27 -17.20 25.95
CA THR A 717 4.66 -16.85 27.33
C THR A 717 3.51 -16.35 28.22
N LYS A 718 2.26 -16.31 27.74
CA LYS A 718 1.11 -15.82 28.53
C LYS A 718 0.00 -16.84 28.82
N LEU A 719 0.12 -18.08 28.34
CA LEU A 719 -0.85 -19.14 28.63
C LEU A 719 -0.29 -20.24 29.56
N VAL A 720 0.86 -20.01 30.17
CA VAL A 720 1.41 -20.84 31.26
C VAL A 720 1.92 -19.93 32.38
N SER A 721 0.98 -19.31 33.10
CA SER A 721 1.18 -18.81 34.47
C SER A 721 -0.14 -18.84 35.22
#